data_AF-A0A9X2FWJ0-F1
#
_entry.id   AF-A0A9X2FWJ0-F1
#
_cell.length_a   1.000
_cell.length_b   1.000
_cell.length_c   1.000
_cell.angle_alpha   90.00
_cell.angle_beta   90.00
_cell.angle_gamma   90.00
#
_symmetry.space_group_name_H-M   'P 1'
#
loop_
_entity.id
_entity.type
_entity.pdbx_description
1 polymer ?
#
loop_
_entity_poly.entity_id
_entity_poly.type
_entity_poly.pdbx_seq_one_letter_code
_entity_poly.pdbx_strand_id
1 'polypeptide(L)'
;MTSAAETQEPRADYGGASHAERGGASRPGGAQLIAVYVAYLAAVAFGRWMVVIPEVPIAVWPPNGVILAMLLTQPRKSWGWWVGLGALGELTGNALWYHNPLVWALGYVVANAAAVVAAAWVLRALTKAPMRRFVSLRQVLAFLGIGVLAAPVISATLGSAVEMAAGKNPFTTTWPVWWLGDATGILIATPLIISAANAWRERAWPSPAQALEGGAIAVVLTGLSLWVLSAGATFAFLLPVPILWAALRFEFRGAALAVLVLTLAIGVHAQNFHRVPLSPAEIALLHMKLQALVLVGASTGLIVAAIIRQQRQALSELSRINDDLEARVAERTRAIEAAEQRFKATFENAGVGIGIVGGDGALVQVNDSLAQMLGRTAEEMEGHPLEVFTHPDDLAKGKAAWAQLASGQADDYDLEKRYLRKDGQTVWGHTTVSCVRRPDGRIDYLIKVIQNITERKRSETVRHMLMREVNHRSKNLLSVVQVIARQTATHSPQDFIKTFGERLRALAANQDILVNNEWQRVDLAELVRAQLGHFGTAGPRVRLSGPPVMVPPAAAQALGMALHELATNAAKYGSLSNQGGHVDISWTTGEDGFRMSWRETGGPPVTPPQRSGFGSMILDQLTASSMSGEVSLSYAPDGVVWELRCPMSTLHDGAGTEAQS
;
A
#
# COMPACT_ATOMS: atom_id res chain seq x y z
N MET A 1 -25.72 -8.80 19.27
CA MET A 1 -25.25 -10.06 19.87
C MET A 1 -23.96 -10.42 19.15
N THR A 2 -22.86 -9.91 19.67
CA THR A 2 -21.54 -9.88 19.05
C THR A 2 -20.64 -10.82 19.84
N SER A 3 -20.19 -11.91 19.22
CA SER A 3 -19.18 -12.83 19.75
C SER A 3 -17.91 -12.61 18.93
N ALA A 4 -16.98 -11.84 19.50
CA ALA A 4 -15.62 -11.69 19.01
C ALA A 4 -14.76 -12.75 19.71
N ALA A 5 -14.28 -13.73 18.95
CA ALA A 5 -13.26 -14.67 19.40
C ALA A 5 -11.89 -14.08 19.08
N GLU A 6 -11.30 -13.36 20.04
CA GLU A 6 -9.90 -12.93 20.01
C GLU A 6 -8.98 -14.15 20.08
N THR A 7 -8.24 -14.37 18.99
CA THR A 7 -7.14 -15.32 18.93
C THR A 7 -5.91 -14.63 19.52
N GLN A 8 -5.55 -14.98 20.76
CA GLN A 8 -4.34 -14.50 21.42
C GLN A 8 -3.09 -15.12 20.77
N GLU A 9 -2.40 -14.34 19.94
CA GLU A 9 -1.01 -14.59 19.60
C GLU A 9 -0.10 -14.39 20.83
N PRO A 10 0.91 -15.25 21.07
CA PRO A 10 1.87 -15.02 22.12
C PRO A 10 2.83 -13.90 21.71
N ARG A 11 2.59 -12.68 22.22
CA ARG A 11 3.57 -11.59 22.20
C ARG A 11 4.87 -12.09 22.83
N ALA A 12 5.89 -12.30 22.01
CA ALA A 12 7.26 -12.47 22.47
C ALA A 12 7.71 -11.19 23.16
N ASP A 13 7.83 -11.27 24.49
CA ASP A 13 8.33 -10.24 25.38
C ASP A 13 9.82 -9.95 25.08
N TYR A 14 10.08 -9.10 24.08
CA TYR A 14 11.36 -8.44 23.89
C TYR A 14 11.45 -7.23 24.84
N GLY A 15 11.46 -7.49 26.15
CA GLY A 15 11.48 -6.45 27.19
C GLY A 15 12.34 -6.74 28.41
N GLY A 16 12.99 -7.90 28.51
CA GLY A 16 13.69 -8.33 29.74
C GLY A 16 15.20 -8.11 29.81
N ALA A 17 15.85 -7.61 28.75
CA ALA A 17 17.32 -7.63 28.63
C ALA A 17 18.02 -6.27 28.86
N SER A 18 17.33 -5.23 29.34
CA SER A 18 17.92 -3.88 29.49
C SER A 18 18.20 -3.44 30.94
N HIS A 19 17.87 -4.23 31.96
CA HIS A 19 18.07 -3.84 33.37
C HIS A 19 19.28 -4.47 34.11
N ALA A 20 20.11 -5.29 33.45
CA ALA A 20 21.26 -5.92 34.09
C ALA A 20 22.61 -5.18 33.90
N GLU A 21 22.64 -4.02 33.24
CA GLU A 21 23.89 -3.29 32.94
C GLU A 21 24.18 -2.08 33.85
N ARG A 22 23.36 -1.80 34.86
CA ARG A 22 23.63 -0.74 35.85
C ARG A 22 23.79 -1.31 37.25
N GLY A 23 24.97 -1.87 37.54
CA GLY A 23 25.35 -2.28 38.89
C GLY A 23 26.15 -3.57 38.96
N GLY A 24 27.26 -3.68 38.23
CA GLY A 24 28.18 -4.81 38.41
C GLY A 24 28.80 -4.76 39.81
N ALA A 25 28.28 -5.56 40.74
CA ALA A 25 28.78 -5.65 42.11
C ALA A 25 30.30 -5.85 42.11
N SER A 26 31.02 -4.98 42.83
CA SER A 26 32.48 -5.06 43.00
C SER A 26 32.91 -6.32 43.75
N ARG A 27 32.00 -6.92 44.52
CA ARG A 27 32.22 -8.10 45.35
C ARG A 27 31.42 -9.31 44.81
N PRO A 28 32.08 -10.44 44.52
CA PRO A 28 31.40 -11.69 44.21
C PRO A 28 30.53 -12.19 45.37
N GLY A 29 29.46 -12.91 45.06
CA GLY A 29 28.61 -13.53 46.09
C GLY A 29 29.35 -14.61 46.88
N GLY A 30 29.06 -14.74 48.18
CA GLY A 30 29.74 -15.69 49.07
C GLY A 30 29.69 -17.15 48.58
N ALA A 31 28.53 -17.60 48.11
CA ALA A 31 28.39 -18.94 47.54
C ALA A 31 29.28 -19.18 46.31
N GLN A 32 29.47 -18.16 45.47
CA GLN A 32 30.34 -18.23 44.30
C GLN A 32 31.82 -18.33 44.70
N LEU A 33 32.24 -17.54 45.71
CA LEU A 33 33.60 -17.63 46.25
C LEU A 33 33.87 -19.02 46.83
N ILE A 34 32.94 -19.57 47.61
CA ILE A 34 33.08 -20.92 48.18
C ILE A 34 33.18 -21.97 47.08
N ALA A 35 32.30 -21.93 46.08
CA ALA A 35 32.32 -22.90 44.98
C ALA A 35 33.63 -22.87 44.19
N VAL A 36 34.15 -21.69 43.85
CA VAL A 36 35.42 -21.54 43.13
C VAL A 36 36.60 -21.96 44.02
N TYR A 37 36.56 -21.66 45.32
CA TYR A 37 37.59 -22.08 46.26
C TYR A 37 37.65 -23.61 46.40
N VAL A 38 36.51 -24.27 46.51
CA VAL A 38 36.42 -25.74 46.51
C VAL A 38 36.95 -26.32 45.20
N ALA A 39 36.57 -25.74 44.06
CA ALA A 39 37.09 -26.17 42.75
C ALA A 39 38.62 -25.96 42.64
N TYR A 40 39.15 -24.87 43.19
CA TYR A 40 40.58 -24.59 43.25
C TYR A 40 41.32 -25.63 44.10
N LEU A 41 40.83 -25.91 45.32
CA LEU A 41 41.44 -26.93 46.18
C LEU A 41 41.38 -28.33 45.57
N ALA A 42 40.27 -28.67 44.91
CA ALA A 42 40.16 -29.92 44.16
C ALA A 42 41.18 -29.99 43.01
N ALA A 43 41.42 -28.87 42.32
CA ALA A 43 42.45 -28.78 41.28
C ALA A 43 43.87 -28.93 41.84
N VAL A 44 44.16 -28.38 43.02
CA VAL A 44 45.46 -28.56 43.71
C VAL A 44 45.64 -30.02 44.12
N ALA A 45 44.63 -30.62 44.75
CA ALA A 45 44.66 -32.03 45.15
C ALA A 45 44.84 -32.96 43.93
N PHE A 46 44.19 -32.65 42.81
CA PHE A 46 44.37 -33.36 41.55
C PHE A 46 45.79 -33.21 41.01
N GLY A 47 46.34 -31.99 41.00
CA GLY A 47 47.72 -31.74 40.59
C GLY A 47 48.72 -32.53 41.42
N ARG A 48 48.50 -32.61 42.74
CA ARG A 48 49.30 -33.44 43.65
C ARG A 48 49.19 -34.93 43.35
N TRP A 49 47.99 -35.42 43.11
CA TRP A 49 47.73 -36.82 42.75
C TRP A 49 48.37 -37.19 41.41
N MET A 50 48.56 -36.25 40.49
CA MET A 50 49.26 -36.50 39.22
C MET A 50 50.79 -36.60 39.37
N VAL A 51 51.37 -36.23 40.51
CA VAL A 51 52.82 -36.35 40.76
C VAL A 51 53.18 -37.82 41.05
N VAL A 52 54.01 -38.40 40.19
CA VAL A 52 54.35 -39.84 40.21
C VAL A 52 55.80 -40.13 40.60
N ILE A 53 56.72 -39.19 40.38
CA ILE A 53 58.16 -39.38 40.68
C ILE A 53 58.52 -38.50 41.89
N PRO A 54 59.18 -39.03 42.93
CA PRO A 54 59.85 -38.20 43.93
C PRO A 54 60.90 -37.35 43.20
N GLU A 55 60.85 -36.02 43.34
CA GLU A 55 61.73 -35.01 42.71
C GLU A 55 61.27 -34.40 41.36
N VAL A 56 60.22 -34.90 40.68
CA VAL A 56 59.65 -34.20 39.50
C VAL A 56 58.40 -33.43 39.93
N PRO A 57 58.46 -32.09 40.11
CA PRO A 57 57.51 -31.44 41.01
C PRO A 57 56.10 -31.24 40.47
N ILE A 58 55.86 -31.25 39.15
CA ILE A 58 54.55 -30.86 38.58
C ILE A 58 54.22 -31.67 37.32
N ALA A 59 53.10 -32.39 37.38
CA ALA A 59 52.57 -33.13 36.24
C ALA A 59 51.55 -32.30 35.45
N VAL A 60 50.49 -31.85 36.12
CA VAL A 60 49.45 -31.00 35.54
C VAL A 60 49.05 -30.02 36.64
N TRP A 61 48.95 -28.73 36.33
CA TRP A 61 48.59 -27.69 37.30
C TRP A 61 47.29 -26.97 36.94
N PRO A 62 46.11 -27.62 37.14
CA PRO A 62 44.83 -26.99 36.81
C PRO A 62 44.43 -25.73 37.62
N PRO A 63 44.99 -25.41 38.82
CA PRO A 63 44.63 -24.20 39.55
C PRO A 63 44.75 -22.90 38.74
N ASN A 64 45.77 -22.79 37.88
CA ASN A 64 45.93 -21.64 36.99
C ASN A 64 44.77 -21.52 35.99
N GLY A 65 44.25 -22.63 35.49
CA GLY A 65 43.07 -22.62 34.64
C GLY A 65 41.77 -22.24 35.36
N VAL A 66 41.64 -22.59 36.66
CA VAL A 66 40.50 -22.16 37.49
C VAL A 66 40.44 -20.64 37.62
N ILE A 67 41.57 -20.02 37.98
CA ILE A 67 41.62 -18.57 38.15
C ILE A 67 41.51 -17.86 36.81
N LEU A 68 42.18 -18.35 35.77
CA LEU A 68 42.07 -17.78 34.44
C LEU A 68 40.62 -17.79 33.93
N ALA A 69 39.87 -18.88 34.14
CA ALA A 69 38.45 -18.93 33.81
C ALA A 69 37.64 -17.83 34.52
N MET A 70 37.91 -17.56 35.79
CA MET A 70 37.24 -16.49 36.51
C MET A 70 37.63 -15.11 35.97
N LEU A 71 38.93 -14.87 35.75
CA LEU A 71 39.40 -13.58 35.22
C LEU A 71 38.87 -13.31 33.80
N LEU A 72 38.72 -14.33 32.96
CA LEU A 72 38.16 -14.23 31.61
C LEU A 72 36.65 -13.99 31.60
N THR A 73 35.90 -14.51 32.56
CA THR A 73 34.43 -14.45 32.58
C THR A 73 33.85 -13.34 33.46
N GLN A 74 34.54 -12.95 34.54
CA GLN A 74 34.05 -12.03 35.56
C GLN A 74 34.52 -10.57 35.35
N PRO A 75 33.77 -9.54 35.74
CA PRO A 75 34.14 -8.13 35.53
C PRO A 75 35.55 -7.80 36.06
N ARG A 76 36.29 -6.89 35.39
CA ARG A 76 37.64 -6.47 35.83
C ARG A 76 37.66 -5.98 37.29
N LYS A 77 36.58 -5.34 37.77
CA LYS A 77 36.44 -4.87 39.15
C LYS A 77 36.52 -5.98 40.20
N SER A 78 36.20 -7.23 39.86
CA SER A 78 36.26 -8.37 40.80
C SER A 78 37.56 -9.17 40.70
N TRP A 79 38.51 -8.79 39.83
CA TRP A 79 39.76 -9.53 39.63
C TRP A 79 40.58 -9.72 40.90
N GLY A 80 40.66 -8.70 41.76
CA GLY A 80 41.38 -8.79 43.03
C GLY A 80 40.84 -9.90 43.94
N TRP A 81 39.52 -10.14 43.93
CA TRP A 81 38.91 -11.23 44.70
C TRP A 81 39.33 -12.61 44.19
N TRP A 82 39.37 -12.80 42.86
CA TRP A 82 39.74 -14.09 42.27
C TRP A 82 41.24 -14.37 42.42
N VAL A 83 42.09 -13.36 42.24
CA VAL A 83 43.53 -13.49 42.49
C VAL A 83 43.81 -13.77 43.97
N GLY A 84 43.14 -13.05 44.88
CA GLY A 84 43.27 -13.28 46.32
C GLY A 84 42.78 -14.67 46.75
N LEU A 85 41.69 -15.16 46.15
CA LEU A 85 41.19 -16.52 46.37
C LEU A 85 42.19 -17.57 45.87
N GLY A 86 42.81 -17.35 44.70
CA GLY A 86 43.88 -18.20 44.20
C GLY A 86 45.10 -18.22 45.14
N ALA A 87 45.52 -17.06 45.64
CA ALA A 87 46.60 -16.96 46.61
C ALA A 87 46.29 -17.72 47.91
N LEU A 88 45.08 -17.57 48.45
CA LEU A 88 44.63 -18.32 49.63
C LEU A 88 44.61 -19.83 49.37
N GLY A 89 44.13 -20.24 48.19
CA GLY A 89 44.09 -21.64 47.79
C GLY A 89 45.48 -22.25 47.66
N GLU A 90 46.42 -21.53 47.05
CA GLU A 90 47.83 -21.94 46.90
C GLU A 90 48.50 -22.10 48.27
N LEU A 91 48.34 -21.14 49.18
CA LEU A 91 48.87 -21.21 50.54
C LEU A 91 48.26 -22.38 51.34
N THR A 92 46.94 -22.58 51.20
CA THR A 92 46.24 -23.71 51.82
C THR A 92 46.75 -25.05 51.27
N GLY A 93 46.93 -25.14 49.95
CA GLY A 93 47.46 -26.33 49.31
C GLY A 93 48.89 -26.64 49.74
N ASN A 94 49.72 -25.60 49.89
CA ASN A 94 51.06 -25.72 50.43
C ASN A 94 51.04 -26.19 51.88
N ALA A 95 50.15 -25.67 52.72
CA ALA A 95 50.03 -26.10 54.12
C ALA A 95 49.56 -27.57 54.26
N LEU A 96 48.69 -28.04 53.37
CA LEU A 96 48.09 -29.38 53.46
C LEU A 96 48.93 -30.48 52.79
N TRP A 97 49.56 -30.20 51.64
CA TRP A 97 50.13 -31.26 50.79
C TRP A 97 51.61 -31.08 50.45
N TYR A 98 52.08 -29.85 50.23
CA TYR A 98 53.44 -29.61 49.73
C TYR A 98 54.45 -29.21 50.82
N HIS A 99 53.97 -28.70 51.95
CA HIS A 99 54.76 -28.36 53.14
C HIS A 99 55.95 -27.43 52.88
N ASN A 100 55.82 -26.55 51.90
CA ASN A 100 56.86 -25.57 51.58
C ASN A 100 56.94 -24.47 52.65
N PRO A 101 58.14 -23.97 52.99
CA PRO A 101 58.29 -22.75 53.78
C PRO A 101 57.48 -21.59 53.19
N LEU A 102 56.90 -20.76 54.07
CA LEU A 102 55.98 -19.69 53.68
C LEU A 102 56.57 -18.74 52.62
N VAL A 103 57.86 -18.40 52.74
CA VAL A 103 58.55 -17.52 51.79
C VAL A 103 58.54 -18.06 50.35
N TRP A 104 58.73 -19.38 50.19
CA TRP A 104 58.72 -20.02 48.88
C TRP A 104 57.29 -20.21 48.36
N ALA A 105 56.35 -20.54 49.24
CA ALA A 105 54.93 -20.60 48.89
C ALA A 105 54.41 -19.24 48.38
N LEU A 106 54.80 -18.13 49.00
CA LEU A 106 54.50 -16.78 48.51
C LEU A 106 55.15 -16.49 47.16
N GLY A 107 56.37 -17.00 46.91
CA GLY A 107 57.01 -16.92 45.59
C GLY A 107 56.18 -17.59 44.48
N TYR A 108 55.65 -18.79 44.75
CA TYR A 108 54.78 -19.50 43.79
C TYR A 108 53.44 -18.77 43.57
N VAL A 109 52.85 -18.19 44.62
CA VAL A 109 51.66 -17.33 44.49
C VAL A 109 51.91 -16.20 43.50
N VAL A 110 53.03 -15.49 43.63
CA VAL A 110 53.39 -14.37 42.74
C VAL A 110 53.59 -14.86 41.31
N ALA A 111 54.32 -15.96 41.12
CA ALA A 111 54.58 -16.55 39.80
C ALA A 111 53.27 -16.93 39.07
N ASN A 112 52.40 -17.67 39.75
CA ASN A 112 51.12 -18.13 39.21
C ASN A 112 50.16 -16.97 38.94
N ALA A 113 50.03 -16.03 39.89
CA ALA A 113 49.17 -14.85 39.74
C ALA A 113 49.61 -13.97 38.56
N ALA A 114 50.91 -13.73 38.41
CA ALA A 114 51.44 -12.92 37.31
C ALA A 114 51.07 -13.51 35.93
N ALA A 115 51.22 -14.83 35.77
CA ALA A 115 50.88 -15.52 34.53
C ALA A 115 49.39 -15.40 34.17
N VAL A 116 48.49 -15.76 35.09
CA VAL A 116 47.04 -15.77 34.80
C VAL A 116 46.45 -14.36 34.64
N VAL A 117 46.98 -13.37 35.36
CA VAL A 117 46.56 -11.96 35.20
C VAL A 117 47.03 -11.41 33.86
N ALA A 118 48.29 -11.65 33.47
CA ALA A 118 48.81 -11.25 32.17
C ALA A 118 48.00 -11.89 31.03
N ALA A 119 47.75 -13.21 31.11
CA ALA A 119 46.91 -13.93 30.15
C ALA A 119 45.52 -13.28 30.01
N ALA A 120 44.82 -13.10 31.13
CA ALA A 120 43.47 -12.54 31.13
C ALA A 120 43.45 -11.09 30.59
N TRP A 121 44.48 -10.30 30.88
CA TRP A 121 44.58 -8.92 30.42
C TRP A 121 44.73 -8.85 28.90
N VAL A 122 45.68 -9.61 28.34
CA VAL A 122 45.92 -9.64 26.88
C VAL A 122 44.74 -10.27 26.14
N LEU A 123 44.23 -11.41 26.61
CA LEU A 123 43.10 -12.10 25.96
C LEU A 123 41.86 -11.22 25.87
N ARG A 124 41.54 -10.49 26.96
CA ARG A 124 40.41 -9.54 26.95
C ARG A 124 40.65 -8.31 26.10
N ALA A 125 41.90 -7.84 26.00
CA ALA A 125 42.23 -6.73 25.11
C ALA A 125 42.00 -7.13 23.65
N LEU A 126 42.40 -8.35 23.26
CA LEU A 126 42.25 -8.85 21.90
C LEU A 126 40.80 -9.18 21.51
N THR A 127 39.99 -9.66 22.46
CA THR A 127 38.55 -9.93 22.20
C THR A 127 37.63 -8.76 22.42
N LYS A 128 38.12 -7.65 23.01
CA LYS A 128 37.34 -6.46 23.38
C LYS A 128 36.11 -6.76 24.27
N ALA A 129 36.03 -7.96 24.86
CA ALA A 129 34.89 -8.41 25.65
C ALA A 129 35.28 -9.57 26.60
N PRO A 130 34.53 -9.77 27.70
CA PRO A 130 34.65 -10.97 28.54
C PRO A 130 34.43 -12.25 27.72
N MET A 131 35.35 -13.22 27.82
CA MET A 131 35.22 -14.52 27.18
C MET A 131 34.30 -15.45 28.00
N ARG A 132 32.99 -15.15 28.02
CA ARG A 132 32.01 -16.00 28.72
C ARG A 132 31.76 -17.34 28.04
N ARG A 133 32.00 -17.41 26.73
CA ARG A 133 31.93 -18.61 25.90
C ARG A 133 33.03 -18.52 24.86
N PHE A 134 33.54 -19.67 24.43
CA PHE A 134 34.33 -19.77 23.20
C PHE A 134 33.34 -19.86 22.04
N VAL A 135 33.25 -18.81 21.23
CA VAL A 135 32.28 -18.71 20.12
C VAL A 135 32.91 -18.66 18.74
N SER A 136 34.22 -18.41 18.66
CA SER A 136 34.92 -18.32 17.38
C SER A 136 36.28 -19.00 17.43
N LEU A 137 36.76 -19.41 16.25
CA LEU A 137 38.11 -19.93 16.08
C LEU A 137 39.17 -18.91 16.58
N ARG A 138 38.98 -17.62 16.32
CA ARG A 138 39.89 -16.56 16.77
C ARG A 138 40.06 -16.53 18.29
N GLN A 139 38.98 -16.70 19.05
CA GLN A 139 39.05 -16.73 20.52
C GLN A 139 39.80 -17.96 21.03
N VAL A 140 39.57 -19.11 20.40
CA VAL A 140 40.26 -20.36 20.77
C VAL A 140 41.74 -20.29 20.43
N LEU A 141 42.10 -19.82 19.23
CA LEU A 141 43.50 -19.64 18.85
C LEU A 141 44.22 -18.61 19.75
N ALA A 142 43.55 -17.52 20.10
CA ALA A 142 44.10 -16.56 21.06
C ALA A 142 44.30 -17.21 22.44
N PHE A 143 43.33 -17.96 22.94
CA PHE A 143 43.44 -18.70 24.20
C PHE A 143 44.58 -19.72 24.18
N LEU A 144 44.73 -20.49 23.10
CA LEU A 144 45.83 -21.44 22.94
C LEU A 144 47.18 -20.72 22.89
N GLY A 145 47.32 -19.68 22.06
CA GLY A 145 48.57 -18.95 21.93
C GLY A 145 48.98 -18.19 23.19
N ILE A 146 48.04 -17.49 23.83
CA ILE A 146 48.35 -16.58 24.94
C ILE A 146 48.15 -17.25 26.29
N GLY A 147 47.00 -17.90 26.49
CA GLY A 147 46.67 -18.53 27.76
C GLY A 147 47.44 -19.82 28.01
N VAL A 148 47.58 -20.67 26.99
CA VAL A 148 48.18 -22.01 27.12
C VAL A 148 49.68 -22.01 26.81
N LEU A 149 50.15 -21.25 25.81
CA LEU A 149 51.57 -21.29 25.43
C LEU A 149 52.38 -20.13 26.02
N ALA A 150 51.95 -18.88 25.87
CA ALA A 150 52.76 -17.72 26.26
C ALA A 150 52.71 -17.41 27.77
N ALA A 151 51.54 -17.42 28.40
CA ALA A 151 51.41 -17.04 29.80
C ALA A 151 52.14 -17.99 30.77
N PRO A 152 52.13 -19.31 30.58
CA PRO A 152 52.93 -20.24 31.40
C PRO A 152 54.43 -19.97 31.37
N VAL A 153 54.96 -19.27 30.36
CA VAL A 153 56.38 -18.86 30.36
C VAL A 153 56.68 -17.95 31.56
N ILE A 154 55.73 -17.12 31.99
CA ILE A 154 55.89 -16.22 33.13
C ILE A 154 55.98 -17.02 34.43
N SER A 155 55.02 -17.92 34.68
CA SER A 155 54.99 -18.74 35.90
C SER A 155 56.13 -19.75 35.92
N ALA A 156 56.47 -20.38 34.81
CA ALA A 156 57.59 -21.30 34.71
C ALA A 156 58.94 -20.61 34.99
N THR A 157 59.14 -19.40 34.47
CA THR A 157 60.39 -18.63 34.69
C THR A 157 60.51 -18.18 36.15
N LEU A 158 59.47 -17.57 36.70
CA LEU A 158 59.48 -17.10 38.08
C LEU A 158 59.52 -18.27 39.09
N GLY A 159 58.70 -19.30 38.87
CA GLY A 159 58.63 -20.50 39.71
C GLY A 159 59.93 -21.30 39.72
N SER A 160 60.57 -21.48 38.55
CA SER A 160 61.86 -22.17 38.47
C SER A 160 62.99 -21.37 39.13
N ALA A 161 62.96 -20.03 39.04
CA ALA A 161 63.91 -19.19 39.77
C ALA A 161 63.74 -19.32 41.29
N VAL A 162 62.49 -19.40 41.77
CA VAL A 162 62.17 -19.65 43.19
C VAL A 162 62.63 -21.04 43.64
N GLU A 163 62.39 -22.09 42.85
CA GLU A 163 62.88 -23.46 43.13
C GLU A 163 64.41 -23.54 43.21
N MET A 164 65.09 -22.87 42.28
CA MET A 164 66.55 -22.81 42.27
C MET A 164 67.09 -22.05 43.48
N ALA A 165 66.48 -20.91 43.84
CA ALA A 165 66.84 -20.13 45.03
C ALA A 165 66.57 -20.90 46.33
N ALA A 166 65.57 -21.77 46.35
CA ALA A 166 65.28 -22.67 47.46
C ALA A 166 66.24 -23.87 47.56
N GLY A 167 67.15 -24.03 46.60
CA GLY A 167 68.13 -25.12 46.56
C GLY A 167 67.52 -26.49 46.23
N LYS A 168 66.32 -26.53 45.63
CA LYS A 168 65.58 -27.77 45.38
C LYS A 168 65.96 -28.42 44.05
N ASN A 169 65.90 -27.66 42.97
CA ASN A 169 66.09 -28.17 41.61
C ASN A 169 66.79 -27.13 40.71
N PRO A 170 67.62 -27.56 39.74
CA PRO A 170 68.16 -26.67 38.72
C PRO A 170 67.07 -26.01 37.87
N PHE A 171 67.29 -24.76 37.46
CA PHE A 171 66.36 -24.03 36.61
C PHE A 171 66.03 -24.78 35.30
N THR A 172 67.04 -25.37 34.66
CA THR A 172 66.91 -26.06 33.36
C THR A 172 66.10 -27.34 33.42
N THR A 173 66.01 -27.99 34.59
CA THR A 173 65.20 -29.19 34.77
C THR A 173 63.77 -28.84 35.17
N THR A 174 63.59 -27.82 36.01
CA THR A 174 62.28 -27.38 36.49
C THR A 174 61.47 -26.68 35.42
N TRP A 175 62.08 -25.79 34.65
CA TRP A 175 61.38 -24.92 33.70
C TRP A 175 60.49 -25.65 32.69
N PRO A 176 60.98 -26.67 31.93
CA PRO A 176 60.14 -27.31 30.92
C PRO A 176 58.97 -28.08 31.52
N VAL A 177 59.16 -28.70 32.69
CA VAL A 177 58.14 -29.46 33.40
C VAL A 177 57.08 -28.50 33.99
N TRP A 178 57.52 -27.37 34.55
CA TRP A 178 56.63 -26.34 35.07
C TRP A 178 55.77 -25.74 33.96
N TRP A 179 56.39 -25.35 32.84
CA TRP A 179 55.68 -24.79 31.69
C TRP A 179 54.63 -25.75 31.16
N LEU A 180 54.99 -27.02 30.98
CA LEU A 180 54.07 -28.03 30.42
C LEU A 180 52.93 -28.35 31.39
N GLY A 181 53.21 -28.40 32.70
CA GLY A 181 52.20 -28.58 33.74
C GLY A 181 51.18 -27.45 33.80
N ASP A 182 51.64 -26.20 33.74
CA ASP A 182 50.76 -25.02 33.69
C ASP A 182 49.97 -24.95 32.37
N ALA A 183 50.62 -25.18 31.23
CA ALA A 183 49.97 -25.16 29.93
C ALA A 183 48.83 -26.19 29.86
N THR A 184 49.09 -27.44 30.24
CA THR A 184 48.08 -28.51 30.25
C THR A 184 46.99 -28.23 31.30
N GLY A 185 47.35 -27.74 32.49
CA GLY A 185 46.41 -27.37 33.53
C GLY A 185 45.43 -26.28 33.08
N ILE A 186 45.93 -25.22 32.45
CA ILE A 186 45.11 -24.15 31.88
C ILE A 186 44.19 -24.69 30.78
N LEU A 187 44.71 -25.52 29.89
CA LEU A 187 43.98 -26.10 28.76
C LEU A 187 42.84 -27.03 29.19
N ILE A 188 43.00 -27.75 30.30
CA ILE A 188 41.98 -28.64 30.86
C ILE A 188 40.95 -27.84 31.66
N ALA A 189 41.40 -27.08 32.66
CA ALA A 189 40.49 -26.47 33.63
C ALA A 189 39.74 -25.26 33.06
N THR A 190 40.39 -24.42 32.25
CA THR A 190 39.74 -23.17 31.78
C THR A 190 38.49 -23.44 30.95
N PRO A 191 38.54 -24.27 29.88
CA PRO A 191 37.37 -24.56 29.07
C PRO A 191 36.32 -25.35 29.85
N LEU A 192 36.73 -26.28 30.71
CA LEU A 192 35.81 -27.07 31.53
C LEU A 192 34.99 -26.19 32.48
N ILE A 193 35.64 -25.26 33.18
CA ILE A 193 34.98 -24.38 34.15
C ILE A 193 34.08 -23.37 33.46
N ILE A 194 34.53 -22.78 32.35
CA ILE A 194 33.68 -21.90 31.53
C ILE A 194 32.44 -22.67 31.04
N SER A 195 32.64 -23.89 30.55
CA SER A 195 31.58 -24.75 30.04
C SER A 195 30.56 -25.15 31.12
N ALA A 196 31.04 -25.59 32.29
CA ALA A 196 30.20 -25.95 33.43
C ALA A 196 29.42 -24.74 33.98
N ALA A 197 30.06 -23.57 34.10
CA ALA A 197 29.40 -22.35 34.55
C ALA A 197 28.30 -21.90 33.59
N ASN A 198 28.48 -22.10 32.28
CA ASN A 198 27.44 -21.82 31.28
C ASN A 198 26.29 -22.83 31.33
N ALA A 199 26.58 -24.12 31.45
CA ALA A 199 25.56 -25.16 31.59
C ALA A 199 24.66 -24.89 32.81
N TRP A 200 25.26 -24.52 33.94
CA TRP A 200 24.54 -24.16 35.16
C TRP A 200 23.68 -22.90 34.99
N ARG A 201 24.25 -21.82 34.43
CA ARG A 201 23.53 -20.56 34.22
C ARG A 201 22.35 -20.70 33.27
N GLU A 202 22.50 -21.49 32.22
CA GLU A 202 21.52 -21.66 31.15
C GLU A 202 20.53 -22.78 31.42
N ARG A 203 20.71 -23.55 32.51
CA ARG A 203 19.94 -24.77 32.81
C ARG A 203 19.90 -25.76 31.64
N ALA A 204 20.96 -25.73 30.84
CA ALA A 204 21.07 -26.46 29.58
C ALA A 204 21.66 -27.86 29.82
N TRP A 205 20.92 -28.69 30.55
CA TRP A 205 21.31 -30.08 30.83
C TRP A 205 21.12 -30.96 29.58
N PRO A 206 21.98 -31.96 29.36
CA PRO A 206 21.85 -32.86 28.23
C PRO A 206 20.54 -33.67 28.33
N SER A 207 19.92 -33.97 27.19
CA SER A 207 18.79 -34.91 27.16
C SER A 207 19.25 -36.33 27.55
N PRO A 208 18.34 -37.23 27.96
CA PRO A 208 18.72 -38.62 28.31
C PRO A 208 19.50 -39.33 27.20
N ALA A 209 19.13 -39.13 25.93
CA ALA A 209 19.84 -39.67 24.79
C ALA A 209 21.26 -39.07 24.65
N GLN A 210 21.41 -37.75 24.83
CA GLN A 210 22.71 -37.08 24.81
C GLN A 210 23.61 -37.52 25.97
N ALA A 211 23.04 -37.76 27.14
CA ALA A 211 23.76 -38.28 28.30
C ALA A 211 24.26 -39.72 28.05
N LEU A 212 23.42 -40.58 27.45
CA LEU A 212 23.81 -41.94 27.05
C LEU A 212 24.93 -41.93 26.00
N GLU A 213 24.80 -41.11 24.95
CA GLU A 213 25.85 -40.95 23.93
C GLU A 213 27.16 -40.43 24.54
N GLY A 214 27.09 -39.41 25.40
CA GLY A 214 28.25 -38.87 26.11
C GLY A 214 28.91 -39.92 27.00
N GLY A 215 28.11 -40.72 27.71
CA GLY A 215 28.58 -41.85 28.50
C GLY A 215 29.28 -42.91 27.65
N ALA A 216 28.71 -43.28 26.50
CA ALA A 216 29.32 -44.24 25.58
C ALA A 216 30.69 -43.74 25.07
N ILE A 217 30.80 -42.47 24.69
CA ILE A 217 32.08 -41.87 24.29
C ILE A 217 33.10 -41.93 25.44
N ALA A 218 32.69 -41.61 26.67
CA ALA A 218 33.56 -41.66 27.83
C ALA A 218 34.07 -43.09 28.12
N VAL A 219 33.20 -44.10 27.98
CA VAL A 219 33.58 -45.52 28.13
C VAL A 219 34.58 -45.94 27.06
N VAL A 220 34.30 -45.62 25.79
CA VAL A 220 35.22 -45.92 24.67
C VAL A 220 36.57 -45.23 24.87
N LEU A 221 36.57 -43.94 25.22
CA LEU A 221 37.80 -43.20 25.46
C LEU A 221 38.58 -43.77 26.64
N THR A 222 37.91 -44.15 27.73
CA THR A 222 38.56 -44.76 28.90
C THR A 222 39.20 -46.10 28.53
N GLY A 223 38.45 -47.00 27.89
CA GLY A 223 38.95 -48.31 27.47
C GLY A 223 40.11 -48.21 26.49
N LEU A 224 39.99 -47.33 25.49
CA LEU A 224 41.05 -47.06 24.53
C LEU A 224 42.29 -46.48 25.22
N SER A 225 42.11 -45.52 26.14
CA SER A 225 43.21 -44.94 26.91
C SER A 225 43.96 -46.00 27.70
N LEU A 226 43.25 -46.85 28.45
CA LEU A 226 43.88 -47.91 29.25
C LEU A 226 44.66 -48.91 28.38
N TRP A 227 44.12 -49.30 27.24
CA TRP A 227 44.78 -50.22 26.30
C TRP A 227 46.00 -49.58 25.62
N VAL A 228 45.87 -48.36 25.10
CA VAL A 228 46.98 -47.64 24.46
C VAL A 228 48.13 -47.45 25.45
N LEU A 229 47.81 -47.09 26.70
CA LEU A 229 48.79 -46.89 27.76
C LEU A 229 49.45 -48.21 28.18
N SER A 230 48.71 -49.31 28.30
CA SER A 230 49.31 -50.63 28.59
C SER A 230 50.23 -51.14 27.47
N ALA A 231 50.01 -50.71 26.23
CA ALA A 231 50.88 -50.97 25.07
C ALA A 231 52.07 -49.98 24.95
N GLY A 232 52.48 -49.35 26.06
CA GLY A 232 53.61 -48.42 26.09
C GLY A 232 53.39 -47.12 25.33
N ALA A 233 52.12 -46.71 25.14
CA ALA A 233 51.71 -45.55 24.36
C ALA A 233 52.09 -45.59 22.86
N THR A 234 52.43 -46.76 22.32
CA THR A 234 52.75 -46.95 20.88
C THR A 234 51.63 -46.45 19.96
N PHE A 235 50.38 -46.63 20.40
CA PHE A 235 49.17 -46.24 19.66
C PHE A 235 48.55 -44.93 20.14
N ALA A 236 49.34 -44.04 20.78
CA ALA A 236 48.88 -42.75 21.31
C ALA A 236 48.13 -41.88 20.29
N PHE A 237 48.44 -42.00 19.01
CA PHE A 237 47.79 -41.29 17.90
C PHE A 237 46.29 -41.64 17.73
N LEU A 238 45.79 -42.72 18.35
CA LEU A 238 44.36 -43.06 18.33
C LEU A 238 43.54 -42.28 19.37
N LEU A 239 44.18 -41.78 20.44
CA LEU A 239 43.49 -41.12 21.55
C LEU A 239 42.82 -39.77 21.19
N PRO A 240 43.31 -38.99 20.21
CA PRO A 240 42.57 -37.85 19.70
C PRO A 240 41.23 -38.20 19.03
N VAL A 241 41.03 -39.41 18.50
CA VAL A 241 39.84 -39.74 17.70
C VAL A 241 38.53 -39.63 18.51
N PRO A 242 38.39 -40.24 19.71
CA PRO A 242 37.18 -40.04 20.52
C PRO A 242 37.03 -38.60 21.04
N ILE A 243 38.13 -37.88 21.23
CA ILE A 243 38.10 -36.44 21.63
C ILE A 243 37.52 -35.61 20.49
N LEU A 244 37.93 -35.86 19.25
CA LEU A 244 37.39 -35.21 18.07
C LEU A 244 35.91 -35.53 17.89
N TRP A 245 35.51 -36.79 18.11
CA TRP A 245 34.10 -37.18 18.08
C TRP A 245 33.27 -36.44 19.15
N ALA A 246 33.79 -36.35 20.37
CA ALA A 246 33.16 -35.58 21.45
C ALA A 246 33.04 -34.09 21.08
N ALA A 247 34.08 -33.51 20.48
CA ALA A 247 34.09 -32.13 20.00
C ALA A 247 33.09 -31.88 18.86
N LEU A 248 32.97 -32.80 17.91
CA LEU A 248 31.99 -32.74 16.82
C LEU A 248 30.55 -32.81 17.35
N ARG A 249 30.32 -33.72 18.31
CA ARG A 249 28.97 -34.01 18.81
C ARG A 249 28.48 -32.99 19.83
N PHE A 250 29.32 -32.67 20.81
CA PHE A 250 28.98 -31.86 21.98
C PHE A 250 29.79 -30.55 22.09
N GLU A 251 30.46 -30.15 21.01
CA GLU A 251 31.21 -28.90 20.91
C GLU A 251 32.23 -28.80 22.08
N PHE A 252 32.33 -27.64 22.72
CA PHE A 252 33.27 -27.39 23.81
C PHE A 252 33.03 -28.25 25.05
N ARG A 253 31.77 -28.64 25.33
CA ARG A 253 31.43 -29.52 26.46
C ARG A 253 32.03 -30.90 26.26
N GLY A 254 31.84 -31.47 25.08
CA GLY A 254 32.40 -32.76 24.72
C GLY A 254 33.92 -32.76 24.72
N ALA A 255 34.53 -31.76 24.06
CA ALA A 255 35.98 -31.63 24.02
C ALA A 255 36.58 -31.54 25.43
N ALA A 256 36.06 -30.66 26.30
CA ALA A 256 36.58 -30.47 27.65
C ALA A 256 36.42 -31.73 28.53
N LEU A 257 35.27 -32.41 28.47
CA LEU A 257 35.02 -33.64 29.23
C LEU A 257 35.87 -34.82 28.72
N ALA A 258 36.01 -34.98 27.42
CA ALA A 258 36.85 -36.03 26.83
C ALA A 258 38.32 -35.84 27.22
N VAL A 259 38.81 -34.60 27.19
CA VAL A 259 40.16 -34.25 27.65
C VAL A 259 40.34 -34.56 29.14
N LEU A 260 39.34 -34.26 29.98
CA LEU A 260 39.38 -34.60 31.40
C LEU A 260 39.46 -36.13 31.61
N VAL A 261 38.65 -36.91 30.88
CA VAL A 261 38.68 -38.38 30.93
C VAL A 261 40.04 -38.93 30.51
N LEU A 262 40.60 -38.43 29.41
CA LEU A 262 41.95 -38.82 28.98
C LEU A 262 43.00 -38.48 30.03
N THR A 263 42.93 -37.28 30.61
CA THR A 263 43.87 -36.84 31.66
C THR A 263 43.79 -37.74 32.90
N LEU A 264 42.57 -38.11 33.31
CA LEU A 264 42.35 -39.05 34.41
C LEU A 264 42.92 -40.44 34.11
N ALA A 265 42.69 -40.96 32.91
CA ALA A 265 43.23 -42.27 32.50
C ALA A 265 44.77 -42.27 32.48
N ILE A 266 45.38 -41.20 31.98
CA ILE A 266 46.84 -41.00 32.04
C ILE A 266 47.32 -40.95 33.49
N GLY A 267 46.62 -40.23 34.37
CA GLY A 267 46.95 -40.17 35.80
C GLY A 267 46.93 -41.54 36.48
N VAL A 268 45.85 -42.31 36.27
CA VAL A 268 45.72 -43.67 36.82
C VAL A 268 46.84 -44.58 36.32
N HIS A 269 47.18 -44.50 35.03
CA HIS A 269 48.26 -45.28 34.47
C HIS A 269 49.63 -44.86 35.04
N ALA A 270 49.87 -43.56 35.12
CA ALA A 270 51.12 -43.01 35.62
C ALA A 270 51.36 -43.40 37.08
N GLN A 271 50.30 -43.52 37.90
CA GLN A 271 50.42 -44.03 39.26
C GLN A 271 51.03 -45.44 39.35
N ASN A 272 51.03 -46.24 38.28
CA ASN A 272 51.67 -47.57 38.28
C ASN A 272 53.14 -47.56 37.83
N PHE A 273 53.72 -46.42 37.44
CA PHE A 273 55.10 -46.36 36.93
C PHE A 273 56.15 -46.84 37.93
N HIS A 274 55.91 -46.70 39.23
CA HIS A 274 56.79 -47.24 40.29
C HIS A 274 56.95 -48.77 40.26
N ARG A 275 56.05 -49.48 39.58
CA ARG A 275 56.08 -50.96 39.45
C ARG A 275 56.85 -51.43 38.23
N VAL A 276 57.24 -50.50 37.35
CA VAL A 276 57.99 -50.78 36.13
C VAL A 276 59.46 -50.47 36.39
N PRO A 277 60.42 -51.33 36.00
CA PRO A 277 61.84 -51.12 36.24
C PRO A 277 62.42 -50.06 35.28
N LEU A 278 61.98 -48.81 35.43
CA LEU A 278 62.44 -47.65 34.65
C LEU A 278 63.27 -46.72 35.55
N SER A 279 64.28 -46.07 34.97
CA SER A 279 65.03 -45.01 35.64
C SER A 279 64.17 -43.74 35.81
N PRO A 280 64.46 -42.89 36.80
CA PRO A 280 63.73 -41.62 36.99
C PRO A 280 63.69 -40.73 35.75
N ALA A 281 64.76 -40.73 34.94
CA ALA A 281 64.83 -39.97 33.68
C ALA A 281 63.87 -40.53 32.61
N GLU A 282 63.74 -41.86 32.50
CA GLU A 282 62.80 -42.51 31.58
C GLU A 282 61.35 -42.25 31.97
N ILE A 283 61.04 -42.29 33.27
CA ILE A 283 59.70 -41.97 33.77
C ILE A 283 59.35 -40.50 33.49
N ALA A 284 60.30 -39.57 33.70
CA ALA A 284 60.11 -38.15 33.39
C ALA A 284 59.85 -37.93 31.89
N LEU A 285 60.60 -38.59 31.01
CA LEU A 285 60.40 -38.52 29.56
C LEU A 285 59.05 -39.10 29.13
N LEU A 286 58.64 -40.25 29.68
CA LEU A 286 57.33 -40.85 29.41
C LEU A 286 56.20 -39.94 29.86
N HIS A 287 56.35 -39.33 31.03
CA HIS A 287 55.38 -38.40 31.58
C HIS A 287 55.23 -37.14 30.71
N MET A 288 56.34 -36.55 30.24
CA MET A 288 56.32 -35.44 29.28
C MET A 288 55.62 -35.81 27.97
N LYS A 289 55.85 -37.01 27.43
CA LYS A 289 55.17 -37.50 26.21
C LYS A 289 53.66 -37.60 26.40
N LEU A 290 53.20 -38.12 27.53
CA LEU A 290 51.77 -38.23 27.83
C LEU A 290 51.11 -36.85 28.04
N GLN A 291 51.80 -35.90 28.66
CA GLN A 291 51.31 -34.52 28.77
C GLN A 291 51.25 -33.82 27.41
N ALA A 292 52.25 -34.00 26.56
CA ALA A 292 52.23 -33.49 25.19
C ALA A 292 51.05 -34.05 24.39
N LEU A 293 50.69 -35.32 24.62
CA LEU A 293 49.50 -35.93 24.02
C LEU A 293 48.21 -35.25 24.48
N VAL A 294 48.06 -34.95 25.78
CA VAL A 294 46.91 -34.19 26.30
C VAL A 294 46.87 -32.79 25.67
N LEU A 295 48.01 -32.10 25.60
CA LEU A 295 48.14 -30.78 25.01
C LEU A 295 47.67 -30.77 23.55
N VAL A 296 48.16 -31.72 22.73
CA VAL A 296 47.78 -31.85 21.32
C VAL A 296 46.32 -32.26 21.16
N GLY A 297 45.88 -33.29 21.87
CA GLY A 297 44.51 -33.80 21.80
C GLY A 297 43.47 -32.75 22.22
N ALA A 298 43.73 -32.05 23.32
CA ALA A 298 42.85 -31.00 23.82
C ALA A 298 42.85 -29.75 22.92
N SER A 299 44.01 -29.32 22.43
CA SER A 299 44.09 -28.20 21.50
C SER A 299 43.34 -28.50 20.20
N THR A 300 43.52 -29.70 19.65
CA THR A 300 42.83 -30.14 18.43
C THR A 300 41.32 -30.24 18.66
N GLY A 301 40.89 -30.84 19.78
CA GLY A 301 39.47 -30.93 20.15
C GLY A 301 38.81 -29.56 20.30
N LEU A 302 39.48 -28.59 20.94
CA LEU A 302 38.96 -27.23 21.07
C LEU A 302 38.90 -26.49 19.73
N ILE A 303 39.89 -26.66 18.86
CA ILE A 303 39.89 -26.07 17.50
C ILE A 303 38.72 -26.61 16.69
N VAL A 304 38.53 -27.94 16.69
CA VAL A 304 37.41 -28.58 15.98
C VAL A 304 36.07 -28.13 16.56
N ALA A 305 35.92 -28.11 17.88
CA ALA A 305 34.72 -27.58 18.53
C ALA A 305 34.42 -26.13 18.12
N ALA A 306 35.45 -25.29 17.99
CA ALA A 306 35.31 -23.90 17.56
C ALA A 306 34.87 -23.77 16.11
N ILE A 307 35.48 -24.55 15.21
CA ILE A 307 35.13 -24.55 13.78
C ILE A 307 33.69 -25.01 13.61
N ILE A 308 33.29 -26.11 14.26
CA ILE A 308 31.93 -26.65 14.18
C ILE A 308 30.91 -25.66 14.75
N ARG A 309 31.21 -25.03 15.89
CA ARG A 309 30.35 -23.98 16.45
C ARG A 309 30.18 -22.82 15.48
N GLN A 310 31.27 -22.32 14.92
CA GLN A 310 31.27 -21.18 14.01
C GLN A 310 30.53 -21.51 12.70
N GLN A 311 30.72 -22.72 12.16
CA GLN A 311 30.01 -23.22 10.98
C GLN A 311 28.50 -23.34 11.23
N ARG A 312 28.09 -23.94 12.36
CA ARG A 312 26.67 -24.03 12.73
C ARG A 312 26.02 -22.66 12.86
N GLN A 313 26.72 -21.70 13.47
CA GLN A 313 26.21 -20.35 13.60
C GLN A 313 26.07 -19.67 12.24
N ALA A 314 27.08 -19.75 11.36
CA ALA A 314 27.04 -19.17 10.02
C ALA A 314 25.91 -19.77 9.16
N LEU A 315 25.71 -21.09 9.21
CA LEU A 315 24.61 -21.76 8.50
C LEU A 315 23.24 -21.31 9.00
N SER A 316 23.07 -21.16 10.33
CA SER A 316 21.81 -20.67 10.90
C SER A 316 21.50 -19.22 10.51
N GLU A 317 22.52 -18.38 10.44
CA GLU A 317 22.40 -16.98 10.02
C GLU A 317 22.07 -16.89 8.52
N LEU A 318 22.73 -17.70 7.69
CA LEU A 318 22.46 -17.78 6.26
C LEU A 318 21.02 -18.24 5.97
N SER A 319 20.55 -19.29 6.66
CA SER A 319 19.16 -19.76 6.52
C SER A 319 18.17 -18.65 6.87
N ARG A 320 18.39 -17.94 7.97
CA ARG A 320 17.52 -16.83 8.39
C ARG A 320 17.50 -15.69 7.36
N ILE A 321 18.66 -15.35 6.79
CA ILE A 321 18.75 -14.32 5.75
C ILE A 321 18.03 -14.77 4.48
N ASN A 322 18.16 -16.05 4.10
CA ASN A 322 17.47 -16.60 2.94
C ASN A 322 15.95 -16.54 3.11
N ASP A 323 15.44 -16.95 4.27
CA ASP A 323 14.00 -16.93 4.57
C ASP A 323 13.44 -15.48 4.53
N ASP A 324 14.18 -14.50 5.06
CA ASP A 324 13.80 -13.08 4.99
C ASP A 324 13.82 -12.54 3.54
N LEU A 325 14.81 -12.96 2.74
CA LEU A 325 14.90 -12.56 1.34
C LEU A 325 13.76 -13.14 0.52
N GLU A 326 13.45 -14.42 0.68
CA GLU A 326 12.32 -15.08 0.00
C GLU A 326 10.99 -14.40 0.35
N ALA A 327 10.79 -14.04 1.62
CA ALA A 327 9.60 -13.30 2.05
C ALA A 327 9.49 -11.93 1.35
N ARG A 328 10.59 -11.16 1.28
CA ARG A 328 10.61 -9.85 0.60
C ARG A 328 10.39 -9.95 -0.90
N VAL A 329 10.95 -10.97 -1.54
CA VAL A 329 10.73 -11.22 -2.97
C VAL A 329 9.26 -11.53 -3.23
N ALA A 330 8.67 -12.44 -2.44
CA ALA A 330 7.25 -12.78 -2.56
C ALA A 330 6.33 -11.58 -2.34
N GLU A 331 6.63 -10.71 -1.35
CA GLU A 331 5.87 -9.49 -1.10
C GLU A 331 5.95 -8.51 -2.29
N ARG A 332 7.15 -8.26 -2.82
CA ARG A 332 7.34 -7.37 -3.98
C ARG A 332 6.66 -7.89 -5.23
N THR A 333 6.73 -9.20 -5.50
CA THR A 333 6.06 -9.81 -6.64
C THR A 333 4.54 -9.60 -6.54
N ARG A 334 3.92 -9.86 -5.38
CA ARG A 334 2.48 -9.61 -5.17
C ARG A 334 2.13 -8.13 -5.31
N ALA A 335 2.97 -7.23 -4.81
CA ALA A 335 2.73 -5.79 -4.93
C ALA A 335 2.75 -5.33 -6.40
N ILE A 336 3.70 -5.84 -7.20
CA ILE A 336 3.78 -5.58 -8.64
C ILE A 336 2.55 -6.15 -9.36
N GLU A 337 2.21 -7.41 -9.11
CA GLU A 337 1.01 -8.05 -9.71
C GLU A 337 -0.27 -7.28 -9.36
N ALA A 338 -0.44 -6.87 -8.10
CA ALA A 338 -1.60 -6.10 -7.67
C ALA A 338 -1.64 -4.67 -8.26
N ALA A 339 -0.47 -4.05 -8.48
CA ALA A 339 -0.37 -2.75 -9.15
C ALA A 339 -0.70 -2.88 -10.65
N GLU A 340 -0.19 -3.90 -11.33
CA GLU A 340 -0.47 -4.18 -12.74
C GLU A 340 -1.94 -4.50 -12.97
N GLN A 341 -2.54 -5.36 -12.14
CA GLN A 341 -3.97 -5.65 -12.20
C GLN A 341 -4.84 -4.42 -11.98
N ARG A 342 -4.45 -3.56 -11.02
CA ARG A 342 -5.18 -2.31 -10.75
C ARG A 342 -5.07 -1.34 -11.92
N PHE A 343 -3.88 -1.20 -12.50
CA PHE A 343 -3.67 -0.40 -13.70
C PHE A 343 -4.55 -0.91 -14.84
N LYS A 344 -4.50 -2.21 -15.17
CA LYS A 344 -5.32 -2.80 -16.22
C LYS A 344 -6.82 -2.60 -15.97
N ALA A 345 -7.28 -2.82 -14.74
CA ALA A 345 -8.69 -2.62 -14.39
C ALA A 345 -9.14 -1.16 -14.50
N THR A 346 -8.31 -0.19 -14.09
CA THR A 346 -8.61 1.25 -14.23
C THR A 346 -8.56 1.67 -15.70
N PHE A 347 -7.58 1.19 -16.46
CA PHE A 347 -7.41 1.51 -17.87
C PHE A 347 -8.59 1.00 -18.70
N GLU A 348 -8.97 -0.29 -18.57
CA GLU A 348 -10.03 -0.89 -19.38
C GLU A 348 -11.44 -0.43 -18.98
N ASN A 349 -11.74 -0.32 -17.67
CA ASN A 349 -13.09 -0.01 -17.21
C ASN A 349 -13.39 1.50 -17.11
N ALA A 350 -12.46 2.37 -17.49
CA ALA A 350 -12.71 3.80 -17.53
C ALA A 350 -13.84 4.12 -18.53
N GLY A 351 -14.87 4.87 -18.12
CA GLY A 351 -15.96 5.29 -19.00
C GLY A 351 -15.59 6.34 -20.06
N VAL A 352 -14.30 6.62 -20.22
CA VAL A 352 -13.71 7.53 -21.20
C VAL A 352 -12.69 6.75 -22.03
N GLY A 353 -12.50 7.16 -23.27
CA GLY A 353 -11.45 6.57 -24.10
C GLY A 353 -10.07 6.95 -23.57
N ILE A 354 -9.19 5.99 -23.35
CA ILE A 354 -7.81 6.23 -22.93
C ILE A 354 -6.88 5.61 -23.97
N GLY A 355 -5.87 6.36 -24.39
CA GLY A 355 -4.77 5.86 -25.24
C GLY A 355 -3.43 6.24 -24.64
N ILE A 356 -2.53 5.26 -24.50
CA ILE A 356 -1.11 5.51 -24.28
C ILE A 356 -0.46 5.71 -25.64
N VAL A 357 0.31 6.77 -25.79
CA VAL A 357 0.95 7.17 -27.05
C VAL A 357 2.45 7.17 -26.84
N GLY A 358 3.19 6.57 -27.78
CA GLY A 358 4.65 6.58 -27.77
C GLY A 358 5.23 7.97 -28.03
N GLY A 359 6.53 8.14 -27.79
CA GLY A 359 7.23 9.39 -28.12
C GLY A 359 7.23 9.75 -29.61
N ASP A 360 6.91 8.80 -30.49
CA ASP A 360 6.72 8.98 -31.93
C ASP A 360 5.31 9.46 -32.33
N GLY A 361 4.37 9.53 -31.36
CA GLY A 361 3.00 9.95 -31.59
C GLY A 361 2.03 8.81 -31.96
N ALA A 362 2.50 7.56 -32.06
CA ALA A 362 1.66 6.40 -32.35
C ALA A 362 0.97 5.88 -31.09
N LEU A 363 -0.26 5.39 -31.22
CA LEU A 363 -0.96 4.71 -30.13
C LEU A 363 -0.23 3.40 -29.80
N VAL A 364 0.24 3.26 -28.57
CA VAL A 364 0.89 2.05 -28.05
C VAL A 364 -0.12 1.14 -27.40
N GLN A 365 -1.08 1.72 -26.69
CA GLN A 365 -2.15 0.96 -26.03
C GLN A 365 -3.45 1.75 -26.06
N VAL A 366 -4.58 1.11 -26.30
CA VAL A 366 -5.90 1.73 -26.23
C VAL A 366 -6.84 0.91 -25.38
N ASN A 367 -7.71 1.58 -24.61
CA ASN A 367 -8.70 0.89 -23.80
C ASN A 367 -9.98 0.57 -24.59
N ASP A 368 -10.79 -0.34 -24.05
CA ASP A 368 -12.07 -0.76 -24.62
C ASP A 368 -13.01 0.41 -24.93
N SER A 369 -13.08 1.42 -24.04
CA SER A 369 -13.95 2.58 -24.23
C SER A 369 -13.57 3.42 -25.46
N LEU A 370 -12.27 3.57 -25.76
CA LEU A 370 -11.81 4.28 -26.95
C LEU A 370 -12.10 3.49 -28.23
N ALA A 371 -11.82 2.19 -28.19
CA ALA A 371 -12.11 1.26 -29.27
C ALA A 371 -13.61 1.27 -29.63
N GLN A 372 -14.48 1.17 -28.62
CA GLN A 372 -15.94 1.24 -28.77
C GLN A 372 -16.42 2.60 -29.30
N MET A 373 -15.88 3.70 -28.77
CA MET A 373 -16.21 5.07 -29.21
C MET A 373 -15.97 5.24 -30.71
N LEU A 374 -14.88 4.69 -31.24
CA LEU A 374 -14.51 4.77 -32.66
C LEU A 374 -14.98 3.58 -33.50
N GLY A 375 -15.63 2.58 -32.89
CA GLY A 375 -16.12 1.39 -33.56
C GLY A 375 -15.02 0.55 -34.22
N ARG A 376 -13.83 0.53 -33.62
CA ARG A 376 -12.63 -0.21 -34.08
C ARG A 376 -12.13 -1.13 -32.96
N THR A 377 -11.26 -2.08 -33.27
CA THR A 377 -10.55 -2.86 -32.23
C THR A 377 -9.25 -2.19 -31.83
N ALA A 378 -8.66 -2.62 -30.71
CA ALA A 378 -7.37 -2.09 -30.26
C ALA A 378 -6.27 -2.33 -31.29
N GLU A 379 -6.23 -3.51 -31.90
CA GLU A 379 -5.24 -3.90 -32.92
C GLU A 379 -5.36 -3.06 -34.20
N GLU A 380 -6.56 -2.57 -34.53
CA GLU A 380 -6.76 -1.66 -35.68
C GLU A 380 -6.26 -0.24 -35.40
N MET A 381 -6.14 0.14 -34.12
CA MET A 381 -5.78 1.49 -33.70
C MET A 381 -4.32 1.61 -33.26
N GLU A 382 -3.80 0.61 -32.56
CA GLU A 382 -2.42 0.55 -32.10
C GLU A 382 -1.43 0.57 -33.29
N GLY A 383 -0.27 1.15 -33.07
CA GLY A 383 0.73 1.44 -34.09
C GLY A 383 0.41 2.63 -35.00
N HIS A 384 -0.79 3.21 -34.91
CA HIS A 384 -1.19 4.36 -35.73
C HIS A 384 -1.30 5.66 -34.89
N PRO A 385 -0.96 6.82 -35.47
CA PRO A 385 -1.22 8.09 -34.83
C PRO A 385 -2.72 8.38 -34.79
N LEU A 386 -3.21 8.95 -33.67
CA LEU A 386 -4.63 9.24 -33.45
C LEU A 386 -5.21 10.22 -34.51
N GLU A 387 -4.34 10.97 -35.18
CA GLU A 387 -4.64 11.86 -36.29
C GLU A 387 -5.27 11.13 -37.48
N VAL A 388 -4.95 9.85 -37.71
CA VAL A 388 -5.57 9.02 -38.77
C VAL A 388 -7.08 8.86 -38.55
N PHE A 389 -7.52 8.89 -37.29
CA PHE A 389 -8.92 8.74 -36.91
C PHE A 389 -9.61 10.09 -36.65
N THR A 390 -8.91 11.21 -36.87
CA THR A 390 -9.44 12.56 -36.68
C THR A 390 -10.10 13.07 -37.98
N HIS A 391 -11.20 13.81 -37.86
CA HIS A 391 -11.86 14.43 -39.00
C HIS A 391 -10.92 15.43 -39.72
N PRO A 392 -10.87 15.46 -41.07
CA PRO A 392 -9.91 16.28 -41.83
C PRO A 392 -9.85 17.75 -41.42
N ASP A 393 -11.01 18.40 -41.25
CA ASP A 393 -11.12 19.80 -40.82
C ASP A 393 -10.42 20.13 -39.48
N ASP A 394 -10.31 19.15 -38.58
CA ASP A 394 -9.79 19.36 -37.22
C ASP A 394 -8.31 18.94 -37.09
N LEU A 395 -7.69 18.39 -38.16
CA LEU A 395 -6.28 17.97 -38.16
C LEU A 395 -5.32 19.13 -37.88
N ALA A 396 -5.60 20.32 -38.41
CA ALA A 396 -4.74 21.50 -38.23
C ALA A 396 -4.62 21.91 -36.76
N LYS A 397 -5.74 21.87 -36.02
CA LYS A 397 -5.78 22.19 -34.59
C LYS A 397 -4.95 21.20 -33.77
N GLY A 398 -5.09 19.90 -34.06
CA GLY A 398 -4.32 18.84 -33.41
C GLY A 398 -2.81 18.96 -33.65
N LYS A 399 -2.40 19.25 -34.89
CA LYS A 399 -0.99 19.44 -35.26
C LYS A 399 -0.35 20.62 -34.52
N ALA A 400 -1.07 21.73 -34.36
CA ALA A 400 -0.58 22.89 -33.64
C ALA A 400 -0.35 22.58 -32.15
N ALA A 401 -1.30 21.91 -31.50
CA ALA A 401 -1.17 21.50 -30.10
C ALA A 401 -0.02 20.50 -29.90
N TRP A 402 0.12 19.51 -30.79
CA TRP A 402 1.23 18.56 -30.77
C TRP A 402 2.60 19.26 -30.89
N ALA A 403 2.73 20.26 -31.76
CA ALA A 403 3.98 20.99 -31.93
C ALA A 403 4.43 21.73 -30.66
N GLN A 404 3.48 22.30 -29.90
CA GLN A 404 3.78 22.95 -28.61
C GLN A 404 4.25 21.92 -27.56
N LEU A 405 3.59 20.76 -27.50
CA LEU A 405 3.97 19.70 -26.57
C LEU A 405 5.34 19.08 -26.93
N ALA A 406 5.56 18.80 -28.21
CA ALA A 406 6.80 18.23 -28.72
C ALA A 406 8.01 19.17 -28.55
N SER A 407 7.80 20.49 -28.63
CA SER A 407 8.83 21.50 -28.38
C SER A 407 9.10 21.76 -26.90
N GLY A 408 8.31 21.17 -25.98
CA GLY A 408 8.44 21.39 -24.54
C GLY A 408 7.90 22.73 -24.06
N GLN A 409 7.13 23.45 -24.89
CA GLN A 409 6.44 24.68 -24.48
C GLN A 409 5.24 24.42 -23.56
N ALA A 410 4.69 23.20 -23.61
CA ALA A 410 3.64 22.71 -22.73
C ALA A 410 3.84 21.21 -22.45
N ASP A 411 3.34 20.74 -21.32
CA ASP A 411 3.32 19.31 -20.97
C ASP A 411 1.92 18.70 -21.09
N ASP A 412 0.91 19.52 -21.36
CA ASP A 412 -0.47 19.10 -21.57
C ASP A 412 -1.21 20.02 -22.53
N TYR A 413 -2.31 19.53 -23.10
CA TYR A 413 -3.27 20.33 -23.83
C TYR A 413 -4.65 19.66 -23.84
N ASP A 414 -5.71 20.44 -24.02
CA ASP A 414 -7.05 19.96 -24.28
C ASP A 414 -7.66 20.58 -25.56
N LEU A 415 -8.55 19.84 -26.21
CA LEU A 415 -9.29 20.33 -27.37
C LEU A 415 -10.58 19.53 -27.59
N GLU A 416 -11.60 20.20 -28.11
CA GLU A 416 -12.78 19.56 -28.69
C GLU A 416 -12.58 19.37 -30.20
N LYS A 417 -12.63 18.12 -30.66
CA LYS A 417 -12.53 17.80 -32.09
C LYS A 417 -13.43 16.64 -32.49
N ARG A 418 -13.64 16.52 -33.79
CA ARG A 418 -14.37 15.43 -34.41
C ARG A 418 -13.44 14.28 -34.75
N TYR A 419 -13.89 13.07 -34.46
CA TYR A 419 -13.29 11.80 -34.84
C TYR A 419 -14.18 11.08 -35.84
N LEU A 420 -13.56 10.25 -36.67
CA LEU A 420 -14.23 9.42 -37.65
C LEU A 420 -14.36 7.99 -37.13
N ARG A 421 -15.59 7.55 -36.91
CA ARG A 421 -15.92 6.17 -36.58
C ARG A 421 -15.70 5.27 -37.81
N LYS A 422 -15.52 3.96 -37.60
CA LYS A 422 -15.31 2.98 -38.70
C LYS A 422 -16.44 2.95 -39.73
N ASP A 423 -17.67 3.22 -39.30
CA ASP A 423 -18.86 3.31 -40.16
C ASP A 423 -19.01 4.67 -40.89
N GLY A 424 -18.02 5.56 -40.75
CA GLY A 424 -18.02 6.90 -41.34
C GLY A 424 -18.76 7.96 -40.52
N GLN A 425 -19.41 7.59 -39.41
CA GLN A 425 -20.07 8.58 -38.56
C GLN A 425 -19.07 9.48 -37.84
N THR A 426 -19.45 10.73 -37.63
CA THR A 426 -18.66 11.68 -36.87
C THR A 426 -19.01 11.62 -35.38
N VAL A 427 -17.98 11.47 -34.54
CA VAL A 427 -18.09 11.48 -33.07
C VAL A 427 -17.34 12.69 -32.54
N TRP A 428 -17.97 13.48 -31.68
CA TRP A 428 -17.28 14.57 -30.98
C TRP A 428 -16.56 14.04 -29.75
N GLY A 429 -15.27 14.34 -29.63
CA GLY A 429 -14.49 14.03 -28.45
C GLY A 429 -13.84 15.27 -27.87
N HIS A 430 -13.95 15.42 -26.55
CA HIS A 430 -13.11 16.31 -25.77
C HIS A 430 -11.86 15.51 -25.38
N THR A 431 -10.72 15.85 -25.97
CA THR A 431 -9.46 15.13 -25.75
C THR A 431 -8.54 15.97 -24.88
N THR A 432 -8.01 15.35 -23.83
CA THR A 432 -6.97 15.90 -22.97
C THR A 432 -5.74 15.02 -23.13
N VAL A 433 -4.58 15.64 -23.31
CA VAL A 433 -3.31 14.95 -23.51
C VAL A 433 -2.33 15.42 -22.47
N SER A 434 -1.67 14.48 -21.78
CA SER A 434 -0.63 14.78 -20.79
C SER A 434 0.64 14.02 -21.15
N CYS A 435 1.78 14.70 -21.08
CA CYS A 435 3.09 14.19 -21.43
C CYS A 435 3.83 13.68 -20.18
N VAL A 436 4.40 12.48 -20.27
CA VAL A 436 5.37 11.98 -19.30
C VAL A 436 6.75 12.01 -19.96
N ARG A 437 7.71 12.66 -19.30
CA ARG A 437 9.07 12.82 -19.81
C ARG A 437 10.06 11.99 -19.03
N ARG A 438 11.12 11.56 -19.73
CA ARG A 438 12.30 10.96 -19.10
C ARG A 438 13.14 12.03 -18.40
N PRO A 439 14.09 11.64 -17.52
CA PRO A 439 15.02 12.58 -16.89
C PRO A 439 15.86 13.41 -17.86
N ASP A 440 16.00 12.97 -19.11
CA ASP A 440 16.71 13.68 -20.19
C ASP A 440 15.85 14.72 -20.94
N GLY A 441 14.59 14.92 -20.54
CA GLY A 441 13.64 15.87 -21.12
C GLY A 441 12.90 15.38 -22.37
N ARG A 442 13.24 14.19 -22.90
CA ARG A 442 12.53 13.59 -24.03
C ARG A 442 11.18 13.02 -23.58
N ILE A 443 10.22 12.98 -24.50
CA ILE A 443 8.93 12.33 -24.26
C ILE A 443 9.18 10.82 -24.04
N ASP A 444 8.69 10.31 -22.92
CA ASP A 444 8.65 8.87 -22.65
C ASP A 444 7.40 8.28 -23.32
N TYR A 445 6.24 8.77 -22.89
CA TYR A 445 4.93 8.47 -23.44
C TYR A 445 3.94 9.61 -23.13
N LEU A 446 2.79 9.60 -23.80
CA LEU A 446 1.68 10.48 -23.49
C LEU A 446 0.45 9.68 -23.10
N ILE A 447 -0.42 10.28 -22.30
CA ILE A 447 -1.73 9.76 -21.96
C ILE A 447 -2.76 10.65 -22.64
N LYS A 448 -3.55 10.09 -23.55
CA LYS A 448 -4.70 10.75 -24.17
C LYS A 448 -5.97 10.25 -23.52
N VAL A 449 -6.77 11.15 -22.96
CA VAL A 449 -8.11 10.85 -22.43
C VAL A 449 -9.14 11.53 -23.32
N ILE A 450 -10.13 10.80 -23.78
CA ILE A 450 -11.11 11.24 -24.77
C ILE A 450 -12.51 10.98 -24.23
N GLN A 451 -13.20 12.06 -23.86
CA GLN A 451 -14.59 12.00 -23.46
C GLN A 451 -15.48 12.18 -24.69
N ASN A 452 -16.40 11.24 -24.92
CA ASN A 452 -17.41 11.40 -25.96
C ASN A 452 -18.43 12.48 -25.53
N ILE A 453 -18.48 13.58 -26.28
CA ILE A 453 -19.35 14.73 -26.04
C ILE A 453 -20.39 14.91 -27.16
N THR A 454 -20.60 13.88 -27.98
CA THR A 454 -21.53 13.93 -29.13
C THR A 454 -22.95 14.27 -28.69
N GLU A 455 -23.44 13.66 -27.62
CA GLU A 455 -24.80 13.92 -27.12
C GLU A 455 -24.94 15.35 -26.58
N ARG A 456 -23.90 15.86 -25.91
CA ARG A 456 -23.86 17.26 -25.48
C ARG A 456 -23.94 18.21 -26.68
N LYS A 457 -23.16 17.96 -27.74
CA LYS A 457 -23.19 18.78 -28.96
C LYS A 457 -24.54 18.70 -29.67
N ARG A 458 -25.17 17.52 -29.72
CA ARG A 458 -26.54 17.37 -30.27
C ARG A 458 -27.56 18.17 -29.47
N SER A 459 -27.53 18.06 -28.15
CA SER A 459 -28.40 18.80 -27.24
C SER A 459 -28.21 20.33 -27.36
N GLU A 460 -26.96 20.80 -27.44
CA GLU A 460 -26.64 22.21 -27.70
C GLU A 460 -27.25 22.69 -29.03
N THR A 461 -27.11 21.89 -30.09
CA THR A 461 -27.64 22.23 -31.42
C THR A 461 -29.17 22.31 -31.42
N VAL A 462 -29.85 21.32 -30.83
CA VAL A 462 -31.32 21.31 -30.69
C VAL A 462 -31.80 22.53 -29.90
N ARG A 463 -31.14 22.86 -28.79
CA ARG A 463 -31.46 24.05 -27.99
C ARG A 463 -31.34 25.34 -28.79
N HIS A 464 -30.28 25.48 -29.59
CA HIS A 464 -30.10 26.64 -30.47
C HIS A 464 -31.17 26.73 -31.56
N MET A 465 -31.60 25.61 -32.13
CA MET A 465 -32.71 25.58 -33.09
C MET A 465 -34.02 26.03 -32.44
N LEU A 466 -34.35 25.49 -31.26
CA LEU A 466 -35.56 25.88 -30.51
C LEU A 466 -35.56 27.37 -30.16
N MET A 467 -34.43 27.92 -29.72
CA MET A 467 -34.30 29.35 -29.46
C MET A 467 -34.54 30.20 -30.71
N ARG A 468 -34.07 29.73 -31.89
CA ARG A 468 -34.29 30.43 -33.15
C ARG A 468 -35.78 30.44 -33.53
N GLU A 469 -36.47 29.34 -33.33
CA GLU A 469 -37.91 29.21 -33.59
C GLU A 469 -38.74 30.11 -32.66
N VAL A 470 -38.45 30.12 -31.36
CA VAL A 470 -39.12 31.01 -30.39
C VAL A 470 -38.92 32.48 -30.80
N ASN A 471 -37.70 32.88 -31.14
CA ASN A 471 -37.42 34.25 -31.57
C ASN A 471 -38.19 34.64 -32.85
N HIS A 472 -38.31 33.71 -33.81
CA HIS A 472 -39.11 33.95 -35.00
C HIS A 472 -40.59 34.19 -34.64
N ARG A 473 -41.15 33.36 -33.76
CA ARG A 473 -42.54 33.50 -33.30
C ARG A 473 -42.78 34.78 -32.52
N SER A 474 -41.88 35.19 -31.64
CA SER A 474 -41.98 36.46 -30.91
C SER A 474 -42.04 37.67 -31.85
N LYS A 475 -41.26 37.66 -32.95
CA LYS A 475 -41.32 38.72 -33.97
C LYS A 475 -42.67 38.77 -34.69
N ASN A 476 -43.27 37.62 -34.98
CA ASN A 476 -44.60 37.55 -35.59
C ASN A 476 -45.68 38.14 -34.67
N LEU A 477 -45.66 37.79 -33.37
CA LEU A 477 -46.59 38.35 -32.38
C LEU A 477 -46.46 39.87 -32.24
N LEU A 478 -45.22 40.38 -32.20
CA LEU A 478 -44.98 41.81 -32.11
C LEU A 478 -45.55 42.56 -33.33
N SER A 479 -45.47 41.95 -34.52
CA SER A 479 -46.04 42.52 -35.75
C SER A 479 -47.57 42.65 -35.66
N VAL A 480 -48.26 41.65 -35.08
CA VAL A 480 -49.71 41.72 -34.83
C VAL A 480 -50.03 42.82 -33.82
N VAL A 481 -49.29 42.91 -32.71
CA VAL A 481 -49.47 43.97 -31.70
C VAL A 481 -49.28 45.36 -32.30
N GLN A 482 -48.30 45.54 -33.19
CA GLN A 482 -48.09 46.80 -33.90
C GLN A 482 -49.28 47.20 -34.77
N VAL A 483 -49.91 46.23 -35.46
CA VAL A 483 -51.14 46.47 -36.24
C VAL A 483 -52.29 46.90 -35.31
N ILE A 484 -52.46 46.23 -34.16
CA ILE A 484 -53.47 46.59 -33.14
C ILE A 484 -53.26 48.03 -32.66
N ALA A 485 -52.02 48.42 -32.37
CA ALA A 485 -51.69 49.76 -31.91
C ALA A 485 -51.98 50.82 -32.98
N ARG A 486 -51.51 50.61 -34.22
CA ARG A 486 -51.66 51.59 -35.32
C ARG A 486 -53.13 51.88 -35.65
N GLN A 487 -53.98 50.85 -35.65
CA GLN A 487 -55.40 51.06 -35.95
C GLN A 487 -56.17 51.68 -34.79
N THR A 488 -55.79 51.37 -33.54
CA THR A 488 -56.45 51.94 -32.36
C THR A 488 -56.07 53.41 -32.15
N ALA A 489 -54.88 53.84 -32.61
CA ALA A 489 -54.35 55.20 -32.50
C ALA A 489 -55.14 56.28 -33.27
N THR A 490 -56.19 55.90 -34.01
CA THR A 490 -57.10 56.81 -34.73
C THR A 490 -58.16 57.46 -33.83
N HIS A 491 -58.18 57.17 -32.52
CA HIS A 491 -59.16 57.64 -31.52
C HIS A 491 -58.54 58.61 -30.50
N SER A 492 -59.35 59.16 -29.59
CA SER A 492 -58.87 60.04 -28.51
C SER A 492 -57.86 59.30 -27.60
N PRO A 493 -56.87 60.00 -26.99
CA PRO A 493 -55.87 59.36 -26.13
C PRO A 493 -56.44 58.56 -24.95
N GLN A 494 -57.62 58.95 -24.45
CA GLN A 494 -58.29 58.26 -23.34
C GLN A 494 -58.99 56.97 -23.81
N ASP A 495 -59.55 56.96 -25.02
CA ASP A 495 -60.16 55.76 -25.62
C ASP A 495 -59.10 54.76 -26.08
N PHE A 496 -57.93 55.25 -26.50
CA PHE A 496 -56.82 54.40 -26.95
C PHE A 496 -56.40 53.37 -25.91
N ILE A 497 -56.13 53.81 -24.67
CA ILE A 497 -55.62 52.92 -23.61
C ILE A 497 -56.65 51.83 -23.29
N LYS A 498 -57.94 52.19 -23.20
CA LYS A 498 -59.02 51.25 -22.91
C LYS A 498 -59.19 50.23 -24.04
N THR A 499 -59.34 50.70 -25.28
CA THR A 499 -59.60 49.82 -26.44
C THR A 499 -58.38 48.97 -26.82
N PHE A 500 -57.17 49.53 -26.75
CA PHE A 500 -55.94 48.77 -26.99
C PHE A 500 -55.74 47.68 -25.92
N GLY A 501 -56.01 48.01 -24.65
CA GLY A 501 -55.92 47.06 -23.54
C GLY A 501 -56.93 45.91 -23.63
N GLU A 502 -58.18 46.18 -24.03
CA GLU A 502 -59.19 45.15 -24.30
C GLU A 502 -58.72 44.18 -25.39
N ARG A 503 -58.19 44.71 -26.51
CA ARG A 503 -57.71 43.91 -27.65
C ARG A 503 -56.44 43.11 -27.36
N LEU A 504 -55.51 43.69 -26.63
CA LEU A 504 -54.30 42.98 -26.21
C LEU A 504 -54.63 41.81 -25.29
N ARG A 505 -55.65 41.96 -24.43
CA ARG A 505 -56.14 40.87 -23.56
C ARG A 505 -56.77 39.74 -24.37
N ALA A 506 -57.53 40.04 -25.42
CA ALA A 506 -58.09 39.04 -26.33
C ALA A 506 -57.00 38.25 -27.06
N LEU A 507 -55.96 38.95 -27.55
CA LEU A 507 -54.79 38.32 -28.17
C LEU A 507 -54.07 37.40 -27.17
N ALA A 508 -53.85 37.87 -25.93
CA ALA A 508 -53.22 37.09 -24.86
C ALA A 508 -54.03 35.82 -24.51
N ALA A 509 -55.35 35.94 -24.35
CA ALA A 509 -56.21 34.78 -24.07
C ALA A 509 -56.16 33.74 -25.19
N ASN A 510 -56.03 34.16 -26.44
CA ASN A 510 -55.85 33.25 -27.57
C ASN A 510 -54.47 32.56 -27.55
N GLN A 511 -53.41 33.30 -27.19
CA GLN A 511 -52.08 32.72 -27.00
C GLN A 511 -52.07 31.66 -25.90
N ASP A 512 -52.77 31.90 -24.78
CA ASP A 512 -52.85 30.94 -23.68
C ASP A 512 -53.53 29.63 -24.12
N ILE A 513 -54.61 29.70 -24.92
CA ILE A 513 -55.30 28.51 -25.46
C ILE A 513 -54.37 27.71 -26.39
N LEU A 514 -53.61 28.40 -27.24
CA LEU A 514 -52.67 27.74 -28.15
C LEU A 514 -51.48 27.12 -27.40
N VAL A 515 -50.96 27.78 -26.37
CA VAL A 515 -49.87 27.25 -25.53
C VAL A 515 -50.33 26.03 -24.74
N ASN A 516 -51.53 26.08 -24.14
CA ASN A 516 -52.08 24.98 -23.34
C ASN A 516 -52.44 23.74 -24.17
N ASN A 517 -52.76 23.91 -25.45
CA ASN A 517 -53.04 22.81 -26.39
C ASN A 517 -51.81 22.42 -27.24
N GLU A 518 -50.60 22.69 -26.76
CA GLU A 518 -49.33 22.36 -27.44
C GLU A 518 -49.27 22.82 -28.91
N TRP A 519 -49.94 23.92 -29.25
CA TRP A 519 -50.07 24.45 -30.61
C TRP A 519 -50.71 23.47 -31.62
N GLN A 520 -51.45 22.50 -31.12
CA GLN A 520 -52.28 21.61 -31.94
C GLN A 520 -53.61 22.27 -32.29
N ARG A 521 -54.46 21.56 -33.04
CA ARG A 521 -55.79 22.08 -33.42
C ARG A 521 -56.63 22.29 -32.15
N VAL A 522 -57.40 23.37 -32.14
CA VAL A 522 -58.26 23.78 -31.01
C VAL A 522 -59.71 23.43 -31.33
N ASP A 523 -60.46 22.91 -30.37
CA ASP A 523 -61.90 22.70 -30.53
C ASP A 523 -62.62 24.05 -30.68
N LEU A 524 -63.42 24.21 -31.74
CA LEU A 524 -64.13 25.46 -32.04
C LEU A 524 -65.08 25.88 -30.92
N ALA A 525 -65.78 24.93 -30.28
CA ALA A 525 -66.71 25.25 -29.21
C ALA A 525 -65.95 25.72 -27.96
N GLU A 526 -64.77 25.16 -27.68
CA GLU A 526 -63.88 25.65 -26.63
C GLU A 526 -63.37 27.07 -26.92
N LEU A 527 -62.91 27.32 -28.16
CA LEU A 527 -62.47 28.63 -28.60
C LEU A 527 -63.58 29.69 -28.44
N VAL A 528 -64.80 29.37 -28.88
CA VAL A 528 -65.96 30.27 -28.76
C VAL A 528 -66.28 30.55 -27.30
N ARG A 529 -66.34 29.52 -26.43
CA ARG A 529 -66.61 29.71 -24.99
C ARG A 529 -65.55 30.56 -24.32
N ALA A 530 -64.27 30.36 -24.62
CA ALA A 530 -63.17 31.10 -24.02
C ALA A 530 -63.21 32.60 -24.38
N GLN A 531 -63.51 32.93 -25.65
CA GLN A 531 -63.64 34.33 -26.09
C GLN A 531 -64.84 35.05 -25.48
N LEU A 532 -65.91 34.30 -25.17
CA LEU A 532 -67.14 34.84 -24.58
C LEU A 532 -67.15 34.85 -23.04
N GLY A 533 -66.25 34.09 -22.40
CA GLY A 533 -66.25 33.87 -20.94
C GLY A 533 -66.13 35.15 -20.10
N HIS A 534 -65.49 36.20 -20.63
CA HIS A 534 -65.31 37.48 -19.94
C HIS A 534 -66.58 38.34 -19.88
N PHE A 535 -67.62 38.01 -20.65
CA PHE A 535 -68.89 38.76 -20.64
C PHE A 535 -69.87 38.30 -19.55
N GLY A 536 -69.47 37.35 -18.68
CA GLY A 536 -69.84 37.17 -17.27
C GLY A 536 -71.31 36.96 -16.86
N THR A 537 -72.29 37.26 -17.73
CA THR A 537 -73.75 37.26 -17.43
C THR A 537 -74.59 36.80 -18.64
N ALA A 538 -73.96 36.19 -19.64
CA ALA A 538 -74.58 35.85 -20.92
C ALA A 538 -74.90 34.34 -21.09
N GLY A 539 -74.62 33.50 -20.09
CA GLY A 539 -74.76 32.03 -20.20
C GLY A 539 -76.11 31.52 -20.74
N PRO A 540 -77.27 32.05 -20.31
CA PRO A 540 -78.58 31.68 -20.87
C PRO A 540 -78.94 32.38 -22.18
N ARG A 541 -78.24 33.47 -22.53
CA ARG A 541 -78.55 34.37 -23.64
C ARG A 541 -77.71 34.11 -24.89
N VAL A 542 -76.66 33.29 -24.77
CA VAL A 542 -75.84 32.83 -25.89
C VAL A 542 -76.10 31.34 -26.13
N ARG A 543 -76.57 30.99 -27.32
CA ARG A 543 -76.77 29.61 -27.74
C ARG A 543 -75.67 29.19 -28.70
N LEU A 544 -75.05 28.04 -28.43
CA LEU A 544 -74.01 27.45 -29.26
C LEU A 544 -74.55 26.16 -29.87
N SER A 545 -74.50 26.03 -31.20
CA SER A 545 -74.97 24.82 -31.88
C SER A 545 -74.11 24.47 -33.09
N GLY A 546 -73.54 23.27 -33.11
CA GLY A 546 -72.78 22.77 -34.26
C GLY A 546 -72.04 21.48 -33.94
N PRO A 547 -71.53 20.76 -34.96
CA PRO A 547 -70.75 19.55 -34.77
C PRO A 547 -69.36 19.86 -34.18
N PRO A 548 -68.66 18.88 -33.57
CA PRO A 548 -67.26 19.07 -33.17
C PRO A 548 -66.38 19.40 -34.36
N VAL A 549 -65.63 20.51 -34.28
CA VAL A 549 -64.73 20.99 -35.35
C VAL A 549 -63.40 21.39 -34.73
N MET A 550 -62.32 20.84 -35.28
CA MET A 550 -60.95 21.15 -34.87
C MET A 550 -60.34 22.20 -35.78
N VAL A 551 -59.90 23.31 -35.21
CA VAL A 551 -59.43 24.50 -35.94
C VAL A 551 -57.91 24.60 -35.84
N PRO A 552 -57.17 24.75 -36.96
CA PRO A 552 -55.73 24.93 -36.91
C PRO A 552 -55.31 26.28 -36.28
N PRO A 553 -54.09 26.42 -35.73
CA PRO A 553 -53.68 27.57 -34.94
C PRO A 553 -53.90 28.95 -35.61
N ALA A 554 -53.56 29.09 -36.90
CA ALA A 554 -53.73 30.35 -37.62
C ALA A 554 -55.22 30.74 -37.77
N ALA A 555 -56.08 29.76 -38.05
CA ALA A 555 -57.53 29.96 -38.13
C ALA A 555 -58.14 30.22 -36.75
N ALA A 556 -57.67 29.52 -35.70
CA ALA A 556 -58.10 29.75 -34.32
C ALA A 556 -57.72 31.15 -33.83
N GLN A 557 -56.56 31.67 -34.26
CA GLN A 557 -56.16 33.03 -33.98
C GLN A 557 -57.14 34.05 -34.59
N ALA A 558 -57.43 33.93 -35.88
CA ALA A 558 -58.32 34.85 -36.60
C ALA A 558 -59.78 34.75 -36.13
N LEU A 559 -60.30 33.52 -35.97
CA LEU A 559 -61.67 33.28 -35.47
C LEU A 559 -61.84 33.76 -34.04
N GLY A 560 -60.86 33.49 -33.17
CA GLY A 560 -60.93 33.93 -31.77
C GLY A 560 -60.98 35.45 -31.66
N MET A 561 -60.20 36.16 -32.47
CA MET A 561 -60.23 37.63 -32.53
C MET A 561 -61.56 38.16 -33.10
N ALA A 562 -62.10 37.54 -34.14
CA ALA A 562 -63.39 37.92 -34.72
C ALA A 562 -64.56 37.73 -33.72
N LEU A 563 -64.60 36.59 -33.05
CA LEU A 563 -65.60 36.28 -32.03
C LEU A 563 -65.53 37.24 -30.86
N HIS A 564 -64.32 37.63 -30.45
CA HIS A 564 -64.14 38.63 -29.40
C HIS A 564 -64.68 40.01 -29.81
N GLU A 565 -64.39 40.46 -31.03
CA GLU A 565 -64.91 41.74 -31.54
C GLU A 565 -66.43 41.70 -31.72
N LEU A 566 -67.01 40.60 -32.22
CA LEU A 566 -68.47 40.40 -32.28
C LEU A 566 -69.11 40.46 -30.89
N ALA A 567 -68.55 39.75 -29.92
CA ALA A 567 -69.04 39.75 -28.55
C ALA A 567 -68.97 41.14 -27.90
N THR A 568 -67.88 41.86 -28.14
CA THR A 568 -67.70 43.24 -27.67
C THR A 568 -68.74 44.17 -28.30
N ASN A 569 -68.99 44.03 -29.60
CA ASN A 569 -70.01 44.82 -30.31
C ASN A 569 -71.42 44.51 -29.82
N ALA A 570 -71.74 43.22 -29.62
CA ALA A 570 -73.01 42.78 -29.07
C ALA A 570 -73.24 43.39 -27.67
N ALA A 571 -72.22 43.44 -26.83
CA ALA A 571 -72.31 43.99 -25.47
C ALA A 571 -72.41 45.52 -25.44
N LYS A 572 -71.72 46.23 -26.33
CA LYS A 572 -71.71 47.70 -26.36
C LYS A 572 -72.88 48.32 -27.12
N TYR A 573 -73.26 47.70 -28.24
CA TYR A 573 -74.17 48.30 -29.21
C TYR A 573 -75.30 47.34 -29.66
N GLY A 574 -75.12 46.03 -29.48
CA GLY A 574 -76.03 45.00 -30.01
C GLY A 574 -76.89 44.31 -28.96
N SER A 575 -77.23 43.05 -29.19
CA SER A 575 -78.24 42.32 -28.39
C SER A 575 -77.85 42.09 -26.93
N LEU A 576 -76.56 42.05 -26.60
CA LEU A 576 -76.08 41.85 -25.23
C LEU A 576 -76.00 43.15 -24.41
N SER A 577 -76.27 44.32 -25.01
CA SER A 577 -76.30 45.61 -24.32
C SER A 577 -77.53 45.82 -23.42
N ASN A 578 -78.60 45.04 -23.64
CA ASN A 578 -79.84 45.09 -22.87
C ASN A 578 -80.10 43.76 -22.13
N GLN A 579 -81.22 43.66 -21.38
CA GLN A 579 -81.54 42.45 -20.60
C GLN A 579 -82.30 41.37 -21.40
N GLY A 580 -82.82 41.67 -22.59
CA GLY A 580 -83.73 40.79 -23.34
C GLY A 580 -83.15 40.19 -24.64
N GLY A 581 -81.97 40.63 -25.06
CA GLY A 581 -81.36 40.17 -26.30
C GLY A 581 -80.61 38.85 -26.17
N HIS A 582 -80.49 38.19 -27.32
CA HIS A 582 -79.90 36.86 -27.47
C HIS A 582 -78.89 36.86 -28.62
N VAL A 583 -77.92 35.94 -28.53
CA VAL A 583 -76.96 35.64 -29.58
C VAL A 583 -77.02 34.15 -29.88
N ASP A 584 -77.32 33.80 -31.12
CA ASP A 584 -77.23 32.44 -31.63
C ASP A 584 -75.95 32.31 -32.46
N ILE A 585 -75.04 31.44 -32.02
CA ILE A 585 -73.82 31.10 -32.74
C ILE A 585 -73.97 29.66 -33.20
N SER A 586 -74.03 29.49 -34.52
CA SER A 586 -74.19 28.16 -35.12
C SER A 586 -73.17 27.90 -36.20
N TRP A 587 -72.75 26.65 -36.34
CA TRP A 587 -71.90 26.24 -37.45
C TRP A 587 -72.30 24.88 -38.00
N THR A 588 -72.04 24.69 -39.29
CA THR A 588 -72.29 23.44 -40.02
C THR A 588 -71.09 23.08 -40.89
N THR A 589 -70.96 21.79 -41.16
CA THR A 589 -69.94 21.21 -42.03
C THR A 589 -70.63 20.33 -43.07
N GLY A 590 -70.29 20.50 -44.36
CA GLY A 590 -70.84 19.70 -45.44
C GLY A 590 -70.00 19.78 -46.72
N GLU A 591 -70.50 19.24 -47.84
CA GLU A 591 -69.80 19.27 -49.14
C GLU A 591 -69.54 20.70 -49.63
N ASP A 592 -70.42 21.65 -49.29
CA ASP A 592 -70.29 23.07 -49.61
C ASP A 592 -69.30 23.84 -48.71
N GLY A 593 -68.59 23.15 -47.82
CA GLY A 593 -67.60 23.74 -46.92
C GLY A 593 -68.04 23.90 -45.46
N PHE A 594 -67.28 24.68 -44.71
CA PHE A 594 -67.60 25.12 -43.35
C PHE A 594 -68.38 26.43 -43.40
N ARG A 595 -69.48 26.50 -42.65
CA ARG A 595 -70.25 27.74 -42.46
C ARG A 595 -70.42 28.03 -40.98
N MET A 596 -70.11 29.24 -40.57
CA MET A 596 -70.39 29.75 -39.23
C MET A 596 -71.25 30.99 -39.33
N SER A 597 -72.24 31.09 -38.44
CA SER A 597 -73.12 32.24 -38.34
C SER A 597 -73.18 32.72 -36.90
N TRP A 598 -73.14 34.04 -36.75
CA TRP A 598 -73.45 34.77 -35.53
C TRP A 598 -74.68 35.61 -35.79
N ARG A 599 -75.73 35.42 -35.00
CA ARG A 599 -77.00 36.11 -35.16
C ARG A 599 -77.46 36.73 -33.85
N GLU A 600 -77.68 38.04 -33.88
CA GLU A 600 -78.20 38.80 -32.75
C GLU A 600 -79.70 39.03 -32.90
N THR A 601 -80.45 38.88 -31.82
CA THR A 601 -81.90 39.18 -31.78
C THR A 601 -82.29 39.84 -30.47
N GLY A 602 -83.38 40.62 -30.46
CA GLY A 602 -83.89 41.28 -29.24
C GLY A 602 -83.00 42.41 -28.71
N GLY A 603 -82.07 42.91 -29.53
CA GLY A 603 -81.25 44.07 -29.25
C GLY A 603 -81.93 45.41 -29.56
N PRO A 604 -81.27 46.55 -29.28
CA PRO A 604 -81.72 47.86 -29.77
C PRO A 604 -81.66 47.91 -31.32
N PRO A 605 -82.44 48.80 -31.97
CA PRO A 605 -82.43 48.93 -33.43
C PRO A 605 -81.03 49.21 -33.98
N VAL A 606 -80.56 48.35 -34.87
CA VAL A 606 -79.20 48.44 -35.42
C VAL A 606 -79.19 49.29 -36.69
N THR A 607 -78.18 50.14 -36.83
CA THR A 607 -77.90 50.89 -38.08
C THR A 607 -76.49 50.59 -38.57
N PRO A 608 -76.24 50.56 -39.90
CA PRO A 608 -74.90 50.35 -40.43
C PRO A 608 -73.91 51.41 -39.90
N PRO A 609 -72.71 51.02 -39.47
CA PRO A 609 -71.73 51.97 -38.94
C PRO A 609 -71.21 52.90 -40.03
N GLN A 610 -71.10 54.20 -39.72
CA GLN A 610 -70.58 55.21 -40.66
C GLN A 610 -69.05 55.22 -40.79
N ARG A 611 -68.32 54.45 -39.97
CA ARG A 611 -66.85 54.36 -39.97
C ARG A 611 -66.42 52.90 -39.98
N SER A 612 -65.48 52.58 -40.87
CA SER A 612 -64.76 51.30 -40.85
C SER A 612 -63.50 51.43 -40.00
N GLY A 613 -63.29 50.48 -39.08
CA GLY A 613 -62.15 50.47 -38.16
C GLY A 613 -61.62 49.04 -37.94
N PHE A 614 -60.84 48.83 -36.88
CA PHE A 614 -60.22 47.54 -36.55
C PHE A 614 -61.22 46.39 -36.43
N GLY A 615 -62.40 46.62 -35.85
CA GLY A 615 -63.46 45.61 -35.79
C GLY A 615 -63.89 45.15 -37.19
N SER A 616 -64.15 46.08 -38.10
CA SER A 616 -64.49 45.75 -39.50
C SER A 616 -63.33 45.07 -40.24
N MET A 617 -62.08 45.50 -40.00
CA MET A 617 -60.89 44.89 -40.62
C MET A 617 -60.62 43.46 -40.12
N ILE A 618 -60.87 43.16 -38.84
CA ILE A 618 -60.79 41.78 -38.34
C ILE A 618 -61.93 40.95 -38.90
N LEU A 619 -63.17 41.43 -38.72
CA LEU A 619 -64.37 40.68 -39.05
C LEU A 619 -64.49 40.37 -40.54
N ASP A 620 -63.89 41.19 -41.40
CA ASP A 620 -63.89 41.02 -42.84
C ASP A 620 -62.51 40.53 -43.33
N GLN A 621 -61.50 41.40 -43.36
CA GLN A 621 -60.23 41.13 -44.05
C GLN A 621 -59.36 40.08 -43.38
N LEU A 622 -59.14 40.16 -42.06
CA LEU A 622 -58.27 39.21 -41.34
C LEU A 622 -58.89 37.81 -41.35
N THR A 623 -60.18 37.72 -41.03
CA THR A 623 -60.89 36.44 -40.98
C THR A 623 -61.08 35.83 -42.37
N ALA A 624 -61.44 36.61 -43.39
CA ALA A 624 -61.51 36.12 -44.77
C ALA A 624 -60.15 35.59 -45.24
N SER A 625 -59.07 36.34 -45.00
CA SER A 625 -57.72 35.95 -45.43
C SER A 625 -57.20 34.70 -44.71
N SER A 626 -57.32 34.62 -43.38
CA SER A 626 -56.83 33.46 -42.62
C SER A 626 -57.69 32.21 -42.80
N MET A 627 -58.98 32.37 -43.10
CA MET A 627 -59.90 31.26 -43.37
C MET A 627 -59.94 30.88 -44.85
N SER A 628 -59.25 31.63 -45.74
CA SER A 628 -59.39 31.51 -47.20
C SER A 628 -60.86 31.45 -47.63
N GLY A 629 -61.68 32.33 -47.04
CA GLY A 629 -63.13 32.26 -47.09
C GLY A 629 -63.79 33.61 -47.33
N GLU A 630 -65.10 33.58 -47.53
CA GLU A 630 -65.93 34.77 -47.69
C GLU A 630 -66.63 35.10 -46.38
N VAL A 631 -66.64 36.38 -46.05
CA VAL A 631 -67.34 36.89 -44.88
C VAL A 631 -68.40 37.88 -45.31
N SER A 632 -69.59 37.79 -44.72
CA SER A 632 -70.67 38.74 -44.93
C SER A 632 -71.20 39.25 -43.59
N LEU A 633 -71.50 40.54 -43.52
CA LEU A 633 -72.01 41.19 -42.34
C LEU A 633 -73.21 42.05 -42.71
N SER A 634 -74.38 41.72 -42.13
CA SER A 634 -75.64 42.39 -42.38
C SER A 634 -76.16 43.06 -41.11
N TYR A 635 -76.60 44.31 -41.26
CA TYR A 635 -77.15 45.14 -40.18
C TYR A 635 -78.65 45.33 -40.41
N ALA A 636 -79.45 44.36 -39.98
CA ALA A 636 -80.90 44.45 -40.05
C ALA A 636 -81.44 45.18 -38.79
N PRO A 637 -82.58 45.89 -38.85
CA PRO A 637 -83.10 46.63 -37.71
C PRO A 637 -83.39 45.76 -36.47
N ASP A 638 -83.62 44.47 -36.66
CA ASP A 638 -83.88 43.44 -35.65
C ASP A 638 -82.62 42.79 -35.06
N GLY A 639 -81.44 43.00 -35.68
CA GLY A 639 -80.15 42.55 -35.17
C GLY A 639 -79.05 42.39 -36.23
N VAL A 640 -77.84 42.10 -35.76
CA VAL A 640 -76.65 41.86 -36.60
C VAL A 640 -76.57 40.38 -37.00
N VAL A 641 -76.28 40.11 -38.27
CA VAL A 641 -75.95 38.78 -38.78
C VAL A 641 -74.57 38.79 -39.42
N TRP A 642 -73.66 37.99 -38.89
CA TRP A 642 -72.34 37.73 -39.49
C TRP A 642 -72.29 36.29 -39.96
N GLU A 643 -71.90 36.06 -41.21
CA GLU A 643 -71.69 34.73 -41.77
C GLU A 643 -70.28 34.61 -42.34
N LEU A 644 -69.60 33.52 -41.98
CA LEU A 644 -68.35 33.08 -42.57
C LEU A 644 -68.57 31.78 -43.34
N ARG A 645 -68.04 31.73 -44.56
CA ARG A 645 -68.01 30.52 -45.39
C ARG A 645 -66.58 30.27 -45.83
N CYS A 646 -66.07 29.07 -45.60
CA CYS A 646 -64.76 28.68 -46.11
C CYS A 646 -64.74 27.22 -46.56
N PRO A 647 -63.82 26.85 -47.46
CA PRO A 647 -63.60 25.45 -47.81
C PRO A 647 -63.24 24.63 -46.56
N MET A 648 -63.66 23.36 -46.51
CA MET A 648 -63.26 22.44 -45.44
C MET A 648 -61.73 22.21 -45.44
N SER A 649 -61.05 22.36 -46.58
CA SER A 649 -59.60 22.24 -46.68
C SER A 649 -58.87 23.23 -45.77
N THR A 650 -59.39 24.43 -45.54
CA THR A 650 -58.77 25.40 -44.59
C THR A 650 -58.76 24.89 -43.14
N LEU A 651 -59.74 24.07 -42.76
CA LEU A 651 -59.81 23.46 -41.43
C LEU A 651 -59.06 22.12 -41.36
N HIS A 652 -58.76 21.53 -42.52
CA HIS A 652 -57.99 20.30 -42.63
C HIS A 652 -56.48 20.52 -42.85
N ASP A 653 -56.09 21.59 -43.54
CA ASP A 653 -54.71 21.89 -43.88
C ASP A 653 -54.13 22.99 -42.97
N GLY A 654 -53.40 22.52 -41.96
CA GLY A 654 -52.38 23.29 -41.24
C GLY A 654 -50.96 22.84 -41.59
N ALA A 655 -50.78 22.13 -42.71
CA ALA A 655 -49.45 21.85 -43.25
C ALA A 655 -49.11 22.94 -44.26
N GLY A 656 -48.08 23.73 -43.95
CA GLY A 656 -47.59 24.78 -44.82
C GLY A 656 -47.34 24.27 -46.24
N THR A 657 -47.82 25.04 -47.20
CA THR A 657 -47.33 25.07 -48.57
C THR A 657 -45.88 25.58 -48.54
N GLU A 658 -44.91 24.70 -48.32
CA GLU A 658 -43.55 24.91 -48.83
C GLU A 658 -43.53 24.42 -50.29
N ALA A 659 -43.81 25.35 -51.21
CA ALA A 659 -43.52 25.15 -52.62
C ALA A 659 -42.00 25.17 -52.82
N GLN A 660 -41.52 24.15 -53.54
CA GLN A 660 -40.15 23.97 -53.98
C GLN A 660 -39.61 25.21 -54.72
N SER A 661 -38.47 25.73 -54.25
CA SER A 661 -37.39 26.26 -55.08
C SER A 661 -36.07 26.17 -54.35
#